data_AF-A0A3M2MC64-F1
#
_entry.id   AF-A0A3M2MC64-F1
#
_cell.length_a   1.000
_cell.length_b   1.000
_cell.length_c   1.000
_cell.angle_alpha   90.00
_cell.angle_beta   90.00
_cell.angle_gamma   90.00
#
_symmetry.space_group_name_H-M   'P 1'
#
loop_
_entity.id
_entity.type
_entity.pdbx_description
1 polymer ?
#
loop_
_entity_poly.entity_id
_entity_poly.type
_entity_poly.pdbx_seq_one_letter_code
_entity_poly.pdbx_strand_id
1 'polypeptide(L)'
;MRKRQKPRAARAFPVRSALVIAVAAGALQTSPAHGAAPETWTVSGPAGPSGVSAEVTLDEGALSFSVASGDSTVLSPAPIGIETDDADLTRDLEFAQREDRTVTESYAMTTGKSARPETTYTETTLSFTGENGAALDIVVRASDTGAAYRYVLPGSGTVTVNGEASTWSVPADADAWLVPEHAEDQGRWLPTTAGAAPSGDYAVPALFEVDGTYALLAETDLDGRYAGARLTHEEGSATYTTTLEGDPVTAELPLATPWRTAAIGDLATVTESSVVDDLAPPSRIEDTSWIEPGTVAWSWLTEHSSPGDPDRQREYIDFAQRNGWDYVLIDEGWDPAWVPEVVDHARERGVGVILWFHSDDLDTAEERAEWLPLVRSWGVAGLKVDFAFEFVQPTLQWYDAILAETAEHELMVNFHGSGTLRGTQRTWPHVMTSEAVFGAEQQQNRAALNTILPFTRNVVSSMDFTPVTFSIANRDTTDAHELATALVFESGWQHLADNPESYQLRPEALRVLNQLPTAWDETRLLGGQPGQDAYLARRGGDTWYVGGIRSGSATTFETPLSFLGDGEWLVETVRDGDGGLVAETSVVTGADTLSVPVAENGGFATVVCPATEGASTCGGGSAGGLLRGAASGRCVDVPDGERAGGTPVALWDCNGGANQVWTPTEAGELRVHGDSCLDTAGGATENGTAVVIEDCDGAPTQRWSLDGTGPVVNEASGTCLDAYDTGTENGTPLVLWPCGGAGNQSWTLG
;
A
#
# COMPACT_ATOMS: atom_id res chain seq x y z
N MET A 1 -4.26 -68.01 -44.51
CA MET A 1 -5.35 -68.94 -44.14
C MET A 1 -5.22 -69.22 -42.64
N ARG A 2 -5.83 -68.43 -41.75
CA ARG A 2 -7.15 -68.60 -41.08
C ARG A 2 -7.35 -69.92 -40.30
N LYS A 3 -7.71 -69.73 -39.01
CA LYS A 3 -8.43 -70.59 -38.02
C LYS A 3 -7.54 -71.45 -37.11
N ARG A 4 -7.43 -71.19 -35.79
CA ARG A 4 -8.39 -71.33 -34.65
C ARG A 4 -9.05 -72.72 -34.57
N GLN A 5 -8.71 -73.51 -33.53
CA GLN A 5 -9.66 -74.08 -32.54
C GLN A 5 -8.95 -75.00 -31.50
N LYS A 6 -9.20 -74.72 -30.21
CA LYS A 6 -9.10 -75.64 -29.04
C LYS A 6 -10.41 -76.50 -28.97
N PRO A 7 -10.69 -77.30 -27.91
CA PRO A 7 -9.98 -78.42 -27.24
C PRO A 7 -10.94 -79.63 -26.98
N ARG A 8 -10.49 -80.70 -26.30
CA ARG A 8 -11.23 -81.59 -25.34
C ARG A 8 -10.33 -82.79 -24.95
N ALA A 9 -9.93 -83.01 -23.69
CA ALA A 9 -10.63 -83.41 -22.47
C ALA A 9 -10.56 -84.94 -22.22
N ALA A 10 -9.93 -85.39 -21.12
CA ALA A 10 -10.39 -86.52 -20.30
C ALA A 10 -9.54 -86.75 -19.01
N ARG A 11 -10.29 -86.91 -17.91
CA ARG A 11 -10.09 -87.55 -16.58
C ARG A 11 -9.14 -88.78 -16.54
N ALA A 12 -8.69 -89.37 -15.44
CA ALA A 12 -8.34 -89.02 -14.04
C ALA A 12 -7.92 -90.34 -13.33
N PHE A 13 -6.89 -90.29 -12.44
CA PHE A 13 -6.51 -91.23 -11.35
C PHE A 13 -5.94 -92.66 -11.65
N PRO A 14 -5.27 -93.33 -10.67
CA PRO A 14 -3.97 -93.01 -10.03
C PRO A 14 -3.02 -94.24 -9.93
N VAL A 15 -1.71 -94.05 -9.79
CA VAL A 15 -0.83 -95.09 -9.21
C VAL A 15 0.24 -94.44 -8.33
N ARG A 16 0.28 -94.86 -7.07
CA ARG A 16 1.26 -94.51 -6.04
C ARG A 16 2.64 -95.04 -6.41
N SER A 17 3.67 -94.19 -6.31
CA SER A 17 5.06 -94.65 -6.22
C SER A 17 5.89 -93.74 -5.32
N ALA A 18 6.46 -94.40 -4.31
CA ALA A 18 7.65 -94.12 -3.50
C ALA A 18 8.21 -92.68 -3.43
N LEU A 19 8.23 -92.19 -2.19
CA LEU A 19 8.97 -91.05 -1.70
C LEU A 19 10.48 -91.26 -1.87
N VAL A 20 11.12 -90.44 -2.71
CA VAL A 20 12.57 -90.19 -2.69
C VAL A 20 12.76 -88.77 -2.16
N ILE A 21 13.34 -88.64 -0.97
CA ILE A 21 13.68 -87.34 -0.38
C ILE A 21 14.94 -86.84 -1.10
N ALA A 22 14.76 -85.86 -1.98
CA ALA A 22 15.84 -85.01 -2.47
C ALA A 22 15.85 -83.73 -1.61
N VAL A 23 16.94 -83.50 -0.89
CA VAL A 23 17.20 -82.24 -0.19
C VAL A 23 17.56 -81.20 -1.26
N ALA A 24 16.61 -80.34 -1.59
CA ALA A 24 16.86 -79.14 -2.38
C ALA A 24 17.35 -78.03 -1.44
N ALA A 25 18.57 -77.54 -1.69
CA ALA A 25 19.04 -76.28 -1.10
C ALA A 25 18.12 -75.16 -1.61
N GLY A 26 17.28 -74.63 -0.73
CA GLY A 26 16.48 -73.44 -1.01
C GLY A 26 17.40 -72.24 -1.14
N ALA A 27 17.57 -71.74 -2.36
CA ALA A 27 18.02 -70.37 -2.55
C ALA A 27 16.93 -69.47 -1.95
N LEU A 28 17.23 -68.81 -0.83
CA LEU A 28 16.45 -67.67 -0.36
C LEU A 28 16.49 -66.62 -1.46
N GLN A 29 15.42 -66.53 -2.24
CA GLN A 29 15.12 -65.34 -3.01
C GLN A 29 14.75 -64.27 -1.97
N THR A 30 15.71 -63.39 -1.67
CA THR A 30 15.42 -62.13 -1.01
C THR A 30 14.49 -61.36 -1.95
N SER A 31 13.21 -61.28 -1.61
CA SER A 31 12.32 -60.30 -2.21
C SER A 31 12.96 -58.91 -2.03
N PRO A 32 12.97 -58.04 -3.07
CA PRO A 32 13.35 -56.66 -2.85
C PRO A 32 12.42 -56.08 -1.79
N ALA A 33 13.00 -55.42 -0.79
CA ALA A 33 12.25 -54.62 0.16
C ALA A 33 11.40 -53.66 -0.67
N HIS A 34 10.07 -53.80 -0.61
CA HIS A 34 9.19 -52.78 -1.13
C HIS A 34 9.32 -51.62 -0.15
N GLY A 35 9.85 -50.47 -0.61
CA GLY A 35 9.77 -49.22 0.14
C GLY A 35 8.31 -48.95 0.52
N ALA A 36 8.09 -48.30 1.67
CA ALA A 36 6.77 -47.85 2.04
C ALA A 36 6.23 -46.92 0.94
N ALA A 37 4.92 -46.94 0.68
CA ALA A 37 4.32 -45.98 -0.24
C ALA A 37 4.40 -44.57 0.38
N PRO A 38 4.54 -43.51 -0.43
CA PRO A 38 4.51 -42.14 0.07
C PRO A 38 3.25 -41.88 0.90
N GLU A 39 3.40 -41.14 2.00
CA GLU A 39 2.28 -40.67 2.81
C GLU A 39 2.00 -39.20 2.49
N THR A 40 0.76 -38.87 2.12
CA THR A 40 0.36 -37.52 1.70
C THR A 40 -0.77 -37.01 2.58
N TRP A 41 -0.65 -35.76 3.04
CA TRP A 41 -1.67 -35.05 3.80
C TRP A 41 -2.09 -33.78 3.05
N THR A 42 -3.36 -33.71 2.69
CA THR A 42 -3.98 -32.53 2.10
C THR A 42 -4.57 -31.62 3.18
N VAL A 43 -4.35 -30.31 3.01
CA VAL A 43 -4.89 -29.21 3.83
C VAL A 43 -5.67 -28.29 2.90
N SER A 44 -7.00 -28.41 2.90
CA SER A 44 -7.87 -27.61 2.04
C SER A 44 -8.33 -26.34 2.76
N GLY A 45 -8.40 -25.23 2.02
CA GLY A 45 -9.08 -24.02 2.49
C GLY A 45 -10.56 -24.25 2.82
N PRO A 46 -11.23 -23.28 3.46
CA PRO A 46 -12.64 -23.40 3.86
C PRO A 46 -13.63 -23.75 2.74
N ALA A 47 -13.37 -23.33 1.50
CA ALA A 47 -14.13 -23.70 0.30
C ALA A 47 -14.02 -25.19 -0.06
N GLY A 48 -13.15 -25.94 0.62
CA GLY A 48 -12.91 -27.36 0.41
C GLY A 48 -12.04 -27.63 -0.83
N PRO A 49 -12.10 -28.85 -1.37
CA PRO A 49 -11.20 -29.29 -2.45
C PRO A 49 -11.35 -28.53 -3.78
N SER A 50 -12.44 -27.76 -3.96
CA SER A 50 -12.63 -26.92 -5.14
C SER A 50 -11.90 -25.56 -5.05
N GLY A 51 -11.39 -25.19 -3.87
CA GLY A 51 -10.61 -23.99 -3.64
C GLY A 51 -9.10 -24.27 -3.59
N VAL A 52 -8.36 -23.42 -2.88
CA VAL A 52 -6.93 -23.61 -2.66
C VAL A 52 -6.71 -24.77 -1.68
N SER A 53 -5.75 -25.64 -1.99
CA SER A 53 -5.30 -26.69 -1.10
C SER A 53 -3.79 -26.87 -1.16
N ALA A 54 -3.19 -27.16 -0.02
CA ALA A 54 -1.79 -27.49 0.11
C ALA A 54 -1.64 -28.99 0.41
N GLU A 55 -0.57 -29.60 -0.08
CA GLU A 55 -0.24 -30.99 0.23
C GLU A 55 1.19 -31.09 0.76
N VAL A 56 1.35 -31.87 1.82
CA VAL A 56 2.67 -32.32 2.31
C VAL A 56 2.77 -33.81 2.04
N THR A 57 3.86 -34.23 1.40
CA THR A 57 4.14 -35.64 1.13
C THR A 57 5.46 -36.06 1.75
N LEU A 58 5.43 -37.14 2.52
CA LEU A 58 6.60 -37.86 3.02
C LEU A 58 6.90 -39.05 2.10
N ASP A 59 8.06 -39.05 1.45
CA ASP A 59 8.54 -40.14 0.60
C ASP A 59 9.98 -40.49 0.96
N GLU A 60 10.22 -41.77 1.28
CA GLU A 60 11.53 -42.28 1.71
C GLU A 60 12.26 -41.42 2.77
N GLY A 61 11.50 -40.80 3.68
CA GLY A 61 12.04 -39.96 4.77
C GLY A 61 12.24 -38.48 4.42
N ALA A 62 11.95 -38.06 3.19
CA ALA A 62 12.03 -36.66 2.73
C ALA A 62 10.64 -36.06 2.55
N LEU A 63 10.50 -34.77 2.86
CA LEU A 63 9.25 -34.03 2.72
C LEU A 63 9.21 -33.19 1.44
N SER A 64 8.01 -33.08 0.87
CA SER A 64 7.72 -32.15 -0.23
C SER A 64 6.40 -31.41 0.01
N PHE A 65 6.31 -30.21 -0.53
CA PHE A 65 5.15 -29.33 -0.46
C PHE A 65 4.65 -28.98 -1.87
N SER A 66 3.33 -28.94 -2.06
CA SER A 66 2.69 -28.48 -3.29
C SER A 66 1.40 -27.72 -3.00
N VAL A 67 0.95 -26.91 -3.96
CA VAL A 67 -0.29 -26.15 -3.85
C VAL A 67 -1.11 -26.28 -5.13
N ALA A 68 -2.40 -26.53 -4.98
CA ALA A 68 -3.36 -26.62 -6.05
C ALA A 68 -4.51 -25.62 -5.85
N SER A 69 -5.13 -25.21 -6.95
CA SER A 69 -6.39 -24.45 -6.97
C SER A 69 -7.40 -25.26 -7.78
N GLY A 70 -8.40 -25.83 -7.09
CA GLY A 70 -9.28 -26.84 -7.68
C GLY A 70 -8.49 -28.05 -8.19
N ASP A 71 -8.67 -28.39 -9.48
CA ASP A 71 -7.98 -29.53 -10.11
C ASP A 71 -6.60 -29.17 -10.69
N SER A 72 -6.20 -27.88 -10.65
CA SER A 72 -4.95 -27.40 -11.25
C SER A 72 -3.84 -27.28 -10.21
N THR A 73 -2.71 -27.98 -10.44
CA THR A 73 -1.49 -27.78 -9.65
C THR A 73 -0.83 -26.47 -10.04
N VAL A 74 -0.70 -25.55 -9.09
CA VAL A 74 -0.10 -24.22 -9.29
C VAL A 74 1.37 -24.26 -8.88
N LEU A 75 1.66 -24.81 -7.69
CA LEU A 75 3.01 -25.10 -7.22
C LEU A 75 3.20 -26.62 -7.21
N SER A 76 4.13 -27.10 -8.03
CA SER A 76 4.45 -28.53 -8.14
C SER A 76 5.14 -29.04 -6.86
N PRO A 77 5.05 -30.35 -6.55
CA PRO A 77 5.73 -30.93 -5.40
C PRO A 77 7.22 -30.60 -5.40
N ALA A 78 7.64 -29.90 -4.34
CA ALA A 78 8.99 -29.37 -4.20
C ALA A 78 9.53 -29.70 -2.80
N PRO A 79 10.81 -30.10 -2.66
CA PRO A 79 11.39 -30.42 -1.35
C PRO A 79 11.21 -29.31 -0.32
N ILE A 80 10.94 -29.71 0.92
CA ILE A 80 10.96 -28.87 2.12
C ILE A 80 11.75 -29.57 3.23
N GLY A 81 12.42 -28.81 4.08
CA GLY A 81 13.24 -29.30 5.18
C GLY A 81 14.16 -28.22 5.73
N ILE A 82 14.72 -28.46 6.92
CA ILE A 82 15.60 -27.54 7.63
C ILE A 82 16.84 -28.27 8.13
N GLU A 83 18.01 -27.65 8.00
CA GLU A 83 19.29 -28.21 8.45
C GLU A 83 19.77 -27.45 9.68
N THR A 84 20.17 -28.18 10.73
CA THR A 84 20.68 -27.60 11.99
C THR A 84 22.03 -28.21 12.38
N ASP A 85 22.69 -27.62 13.38
CA ASP A 85 23.90 -28.21 13.99
C ASP A 85 23.62 -29.51 14.76
N ASP A 86 22.40 -29.65 15.29
CA ASP A 86 21.98 -30.83 16.05
C ASP A 86 21.49 -32.00 15.16
N ALA A 87 20.83 -31.70 14.04
CA ALA A 87 20.29 -32.69 13.11
C ALA A 87 20.05 -32.13 11.70
N ASP A 88 20.18 -33.00 10.69
CA ASP A 88 19.65 -32.77 9.36
C ASP A 88 18.19 -33.26 9.31
N LEU A 89 17.24 -32.33 9.21
CA LEU A 89 15.81 -32.60 9.19
C LEU A 89 15.24 -32.47 7.77
N THR A 90 16.04 -32.76 6.74
CA THR A 90 15.63 -32.83 5.33
C THR A 90 15.35 -34.27 4.87
N ARG A 91 15.75 -35.26 5.67
CA ARG A 91 15.74 -36.68 5.34
C ARG A 91 15.58 -37.54 6.58
N ASP A 92 15.38 -38.85 6.36
CA ASP A 92 15.25 -39.86 7.42
C ASP A 92 14.16 -39.51 8.47
N LEU A 93 13.14 -38.76 8.05
CA LEU A 93 12.02 -38.36 8.89
C LEU A 93 10.98 -39.48 8.99
N GLU A 94 10.51 -39.72 10.22
CA GLU A 94 9.38 -40.58 10.51
C GLU A 94 8.20 -39.74 10.99
N PHE A 95 7.03 -39.93 10.37
CA PHE A 95 5.79 -39.27 10.80
C PHE A 95 5.39 -39.72 12.21
N ALA A 96 5.07 -38.75 13.07
CA ALA A 96 4.67 -38.98 14.45
C ALA A 96 3.19 -38.67 14.68
N GLN A 97 2.73 -37.47 14.32
CA GLN A 97 1.38 -37.00 14.65
C GLN A 97 0.85 -35.96 13.67
N ARG A 98 -0.48 -35.92 13.52
CA ARG A 98 -1.22 -34.84 12.86
C ARG A 98 -2.20 -34.18 13.83
N GLU A 99 -2.25 -32.86 13.82
CA GLU A 99 -3.26 -32.06 14.51
C GLU A 99 -3.88 -31.06 13.54
N ASP A 100 -5.21 -30.97 13.52
CA ASP A 100 -5.96 -30.06 12.64
C ASP A 100 -6.79 -29.09 13.48
N ARG A 101 -6.85 -27.83 13.04
CA ARG A 101 -7.78 -26.84 13.58
C ARG A 101 -8.20 -25.83 12.50
N THR A 102 -9.26 -25.10 12.79
CA THR A 102 -9.65 -23.90 12.03
C THR A 102 -9.18 -22.67 12.79
N VAL A 103 -8.58 -21.73 12.09
CA VAL A 103 -8.13 -20.44 12.62
C VAL A 103 -8.80 -19.34 11.82
N THR A 104 -9.40 -18.37 12.51
CA THR A 104 -9.90 -17.15 11.86
C THR A 104 -9.07 -15.98 12.35
N GLU A 105 -8.38 -15.33 11.42
CA GLU A 105 -7.64 -14.09 11.66
C GLU A 105 -8.60 -12.94 11.36
N SER A 106 -8.79 -12.05 12.33
CA SER A 106 -9.66 -10.86 12.21
C SER A 106 -9.00 -9.76 13.03
N TYR A 107 -8.66 -8.65 12.37
CA TYR A 107 -7.86 -7.57 12.96
C TYR A 107 -8.21 -6.23 12.31
N ALA A 108 -7.77 -5.14 12.94
CA ALA A 108 -7.87 -3.80 12.39
C ALA A 108 -6.49 -3.32 11.96
N MET A 109 -6.44 -2.59 10.85
CA MET A 109 -5.22 -1.97 10.33
C MET A 109 -5.36 -0.45 10.36
N THR A 110 -4.26 0.25 10.64
CA THR A 110 -4.15 1.73 10.55
C THR A 110 -3.78 2.19 9.14
N THR A 111 -3.17 1.32 8.35
CA THR A 111 -2.71 1.56 6.96
C THR A 111 -3.08 0.36 6.09
N GLY A 112 -2.78 0.41 4.78
CA GLY A 112 -2.97 -0.74 3.91
C GLY A 112 -4.27 -0.70 3.10
N LYS A 113 -4.52 -1.82 2.42
CA LYS A 113 -5.59 -1.98 1.41
C LYS A 113 -6.97 -2.31 1.97
N SER A 114 -7.06 -2.66 3.25
CA SER A 114 -8.30 -2.98 3.96
C SER A 114 -8.15 -2.67 5.45
N ALA A 115 -9.08 -1.87 5.99
CA ALA A 115 -9.05 -1.49 7.40
C ALA A 115 -9.41 -2.63 8.36
N ARG A 116 -10.14 -3.66 7.88
CA ARG A 116 -10.59 -4.79 8.71
C ARG A 116 -10.54 -6.12 7.95
N PRO A 117 -9.34 -6.68 7.70
CA PRO A 117 -9.22 -7.98 7.07
C PRO A 117 -9.81 -9.08 7.96
N GLU A 118 -10.43 -10.07 7.32
CA GLU A 118 -10.89 -11.29 7.98
C GLU A 118 -10.68 -12.48 7.05
N THR A 119 -9.87 -13.45 7.48
CA THR A 119 -9.58 -14.66 6.71
C THR A 119 -9.68 -15.88 7.60
N THR A 120 -10.34 -16.93 7.12
CA THR A 120 -10.36 -18.23 7.78
C THR A 120 -9.39 -19.18 7.09
N TYR A 121 -8.56 -19.83 7.90
CA TYR A 121 -7.60 -20.85 7.50
C TYR A 121 -7.99 -22.20 8.10
N THR A 122 -7.79 -23.26 7.32
CA THR A 122 -7.52 -24.58 7.88
C THR A 122 -6.05 -24.64 8.23
N GLU A 123 -5.73 -25.01 9.46
CA GLU A 123 -4.35 -25.22 9.92
C GLU A 123 -4.13 -26.69 10.26
N THR A 124 -3.05 -27.25 9.75
CA THR A 124 -2.59 -28.60 10.08
C THR A 124 -1.16 -28.53 10.59
N THR A 125 -0.89 -29.11 11.76
CA THR A 125 0.45 -29.38 12.25
C THR A 125 0.79 -30.85 12.02
N LEU A 126 1.89 -31.10 11.30
CA LEU A 126 2.43 -32.43 11.05
C LEU A 126 3.77 -32.56 11.81
N SER A 127 3.82 -33.48 12.77
CA SER A 127 4.99 -33.72 13.60
C SER A 127 5.79 -34.90 13.07
N PHE A 128 7.10 -34.73 13.01
CA PHE A 128 8.08 -35.71 12.53
C PHE A 128 9.20 -35.89 13.54
N THR A 129 9.79 -37.08 13.54
CA THR A 129 11.02 -37.39 14.29
C THR A 129 12.11 -37.75 13.29
N GLY A 130 13.26 -37.09 13.38
CA GLY A 130 14.47 -37.40 12.61
C GLY A 130 15.47 -38.24 13.40
N GLU A 131 16.70 -38.30 12.90
CA GLU A 131 17.79 -39.01 13.57
C GLU A 131 18.02 -38.50 15.01
N ASN A 132 18.47 -39.41 15.88
CA ASN A 132 18.76 -39.12 17.30
C ASN A 132 17.58 -38.56 18.13
N GLY A 133 16.35 -38.64 17.60
CA GLY A 133 15.16 -38.14 18.28
C GLY A 133 14.95 -36.63 18.13
N ALA A 134 15.64 -35.99 17.18
CA ALA A 134 15.35 -34.61 16.80
C ALA A 134 13.91 -34.51 16.28
N ALA A 135 13.21 -33.45 16.63
CA ALA A 135 11.79 -33.28 16.30
C ALA A 135 11.60 -32.08 15.37
N LEU A 136 10.67 -32.23 14.43
CA LEU A 136 10.29 -31.20 13.47
C LEU A 136 8.78 -31.17 13.35
N ASP A 137 8.18 -30.00 13.57
CA ASP A 137 6.80 -29.75 13.21
C ASP A 137 6.74 -28.92 11.92
N ILE A 138 5.90 -29.33 10.98
CA ILE A 138 5.49 -28.52 9.82
C ILE A 138 4.08 -28.00 10.09
N VAL A 139 3.94 -26.68 10.23
CA VAL A 139 2.64 -26.05 10.36
C VAL A 139 2.23 -25.53 8.98
N VAL A 140 1.10 -25.99 8.47
CA VAL A 140 0.54 -25.59 7.17
C VAL A 140 -0.77 -24.86 7.40
N ARG A 141 -0.96 -23.73 6.73
CA ARG A 141 -2.24 -23.01 6.67
C ARG A 141 -2.70 -22.91 5.22
N ALA A 142 -4.00 -23.13 4.99
CA ALA A 142 -4.65 -22.90 3.69
C ALA A 142 -5.96 -22.12 3.90
N SER A 143 -6.15 -21.04 3.16
CA SER A 143 -7.40 -20.28 3.04
C SER A 143 -8.00 -20.48 1.65
N ASP A 144 -9.00 -19.70 1.29
CA ASP A 144 -9.56 -19.71 -0.07
C ASP A 144 -8.68 -18.95 -1.08
N THR A 145 -7.68 -18.19 -0.60
CA THR A 145 -6.88 -17.26 -1.40
C THR A 145 -5.37 -17.46 -1.24
N GLY A 146 -4.94 -18.47 -0.49
CA GLY A 146 -3.53 -18.72 -0.28
C GLY A 146 -3.21 -19.94 0.56
N ALA A 147 -1.95 -20.32 0.54
CA ALA A 147 -1.37 -21.38 1.36
C ALA A 147 -0.01 -20.94 1.90
N ALA A 148 0.34 -21.45 3.08
CA ALA A 148 1.63 -21.16 3.71
C ALA A 148 2.10 -22.34 4.55
N TYR A 149 3.41 -22.42 4.77
CA TYR A 149 3.99 -23.32 5.76
C TYR A 149 5.09 -22.63 6.57
N ARG A 150 5.41 -23.20 7.73
CA ARG A 150 6.62 -22.89 8.50
C ARG A 150 7.12 -24.10 9.27
N TYR A 151 8.40 -24.06 9.63
CA TYR A 151 9.02 -25.05 10.50
C TYR A 151 8.88 -24.62 11.96
N VAL A 152 8.61 -25.57 12.85
CA VAL A 152 8.71 -25.39 14.29
C VAL A 152 9.66 -26.45 14.85
N LEU A 153 10.73 -25.97 15.48
CA LEU A 153 11.72 -26.79 16.18
C LEU A 153 11.40 -26.75 17.68
N PRO A 154 10.81 -27.81 18.26
CA PRO A 154 10.52 -27.86 19.68
C PRO A 154 11.81 -28.15 20.47
N GLY A 155 11.88 -27.67 21.71
CA GLY A 155 13.02 -27.95 22.59
C GLY A 155 13.31 -26.81 23.56
N SER A 156 14.54 -26.75 24.02
CA SER A 156 15.04 -25.70 24.92
C SER A 156 16.54 -25.50 24.70
N GLY A 157 17.04 -24.28 24.93
CA GLY A 157 18.43 -23.91 24.65
C GLY A 157 18.58 -23.34 23.25
N THR A 158 19.80 -23.25 22.75
CA THR A 158 20.10 -22.66 21.44
C THR A 158 20.17 -23.72 20.36
N VAL A 159 19.75 -23.37 19.15
CA VAL A 159 19.97 -24.15 17.91
C VAL A 159 20.64 -23.26 16.86
N THR A 160 21.52 -23.83 16.06
CA THR A 160 22.07 -23.16 14.87
C THR A 160 21.43 -23.74 13.63
N VAL A 161 20.66 -22.94 12.90
CA VAL A 161 20.11 -23.30 11.60
C VAL A 161 21.14 -23.00 10.52
N ASN A 162 21.59 -24.05 9.82
CA ASN A 162 22.58 -23.95 8.76
C ASN A 162 21.96 -23.62 7.40
N GLY A 163 20.65 -23.84 7.23
CA GLY A 163 19.94 -23.53 6.00
C GLY A 163 18.55 -24.18 5.93
N GLU A 164 17.79 -23.77 4.92
CA GLU A 164 16.54 -24.43 4.52
C GLU A 164 16.76 -25.17 3.19
N ALA A 165 16.27 -26.40 3.09
CA ALA A 165 16.23 -27.17 1.84
C ALA A 165 14.95 -26.88 1.02
N SER A 166 14.17 -25.90 1.47
CA SER A 166 12.91 -25.47 0.86
C SER A 166 13.11 -25.02 -0.59
N THR A 167 12.29 -25.54 -1.50
CA THR A 167 12.24 -25.06 -2.88
C THR A 167 10.80 -24.83 -3.33
N TRP A 168 10.64 -24.04 -4.37
CA TRP A 168 9.38 -23.80 -5.06
C TRP A 168 9.51 -24.27 -6.49
N SER A 169 8.54 -25.04 -6.99
CA SER A 169 8.55 -25.51 -8.37
C SER A 169 7.31 -25.07 -9.12
N VAL A 170 7.52 -24.43 -10.27
CA VAL A 170 6.48 -23.96 -11.19
C VAL A 170 6.84 -24.40 -12.62
N PRO A 171 5.87 -24.56 -13.54
CA PRO A 171 6.18 -24.89 -14.93
C PRO A 171 7.20 -23.90 -15.53
N ALA A 172 8.21 -24.41 -16.23
CA ALA A 172 9.30 -23.59 -16.77
C ALA A 172 8.84 -22.54 -17.80
N ASP A 173 7.69 -22.75 -18.41
CA ASP A 173 7.04 -21.85 -19.37
C ASP A 173 6.01 -20.90 -18.73
N ALA A 174 5.76 -21.00 -17.42
CA ALA A 174 4.92 -20.05 -16.68
C ALA A 174 5.49 -18.64 -16.79
N ASP A 175 4.65 -17.64 -17.04
CA ASP A 175 5.06 -16.23 -17.02
C ASP A 175 5.49 -15.86 -15.59
N ALA A 176 6.53 -15.06 -15.47
CA ALA A 176 7.14 -14.69 -14.20
C ALA A 176 7.52 -13.21 -14.16
N TRP A 177 7.30 -12.58 -13.00
CA TRP A 177 7.74 -11.22 -12.70
C TRP A 177 8.56 -11.24 -11.42
N LEU A 178 9.88 -11.22 -11.61
CA LEU A 178 10.86 -11.43 -10.55
C LEU A 178 11.66 -10.16 -10.28
N VAL A 179 12.15 -9.97 -9.07
CA VAL A 179 13.06 -8.88 -8.73
C VAL A 179 14.47 -9.47 -8.48
N PRO A 180 15.45 -9.23 -9.37
CA PRO A 180 16.83 -9.63 -9.08
C PRO A 180 17.31 -8.96 -7.79
N GLU A 181 18.11 -9.69 -7.00
CA GLU A 181 18.64 -9.16 -5.73
C GLU A 181 19.40 -7.84 -5.96
N HIS A 182 19.12 -6.87 -5.09
CA HIS A 182 19.76 -5.57 -5.05
C HIS A 182 20.03 -5.25 -3.58
N ALA A 183 21.21 -4.70 -3.27
CA ALA A 183 21.61 -4.46 -1.88
C ALA A 183 20.62 -3.56 -1.10
N GLU A 184 19.92 -2.68 -1.82
CA GLU A 184 18.94 -1.74 -1.25
C GLU A 184 17.47 -2.18 -1.48
N ASP A 185 17.24 -3.41 -1.96
CA ASP A 185 15.93 -3.95 -2.35
C ASP A 185 15.21 -3.11 -3.45
N GLN A 186 15.97 -2.31 -4.20
CA GLN A 186 15.51 -1.47 -5.31
C GLN A 186 15.71 -2.12 -6.70
N GLY A 187 15.65 -3.45 -6.77
CA GLY A 187 15.81 -4.18 -8.02
C GLY A 187 14.71 -3.82 -9.04
N ARG A 188 15.04 -3.84 -10.34
CA ARG A 188 14.04 -3.64 -11.41
C ARG A 188 13.37 -4.97 -11.73
N TRP A 189 12.04 -5.01 -11.68
CA TRP A 189 11.28 -6.20 -12.02
C TRP A 189 11.60 -6.68 -13.44
N LEU A 190 11.82 -7.98 -13.55
CA LEU A 190 12.17 -8.73 -14.74
C LEU A 190 10.96 -9.57 -15.16
N PRO A 191 10.19 -9.13 -16.18
CA PRO A 191 9.23 -9.98 -16.87
C PRO A 191 9.97 -11.05 -17.69
N THR A 192 9.65 -12.31 -17.48
CA THR A 192 10.27 -13.47 -18.14
C THR A 192 9.33 -14.67 -18.07
N THR A 193 9.81 -15.87 -18.40
CA THR A 193 9.19 -17.12 -17.93
C THR A 193 10.04 -17.74 -16.82
N ALA A 194 9.43 -18.56 -15.97
CA ALA A 194 10.06 -19.15 -14.81
C ALA A 194 11.37 -19.91 -15.13
N GLY A 195 11.43 -20.62 -16.26
CA GLY A 195 12.64 -21.32 -16.70
C GLY A 195 13.63 -20.46 -17.47
N ALA A 196 13.19 -19.37 -18.09
CA ALA A 196 14.05 -18.47 -18.85
C ALA A 196 14.69 -17.36 -17.99
N ALA A 197 14.28 -17.25 -16.72
CA ALA A 197 14.96 -16.41 -15.73
C ALA A 197 16.47 -16.76 -15.72
N PRO A 198 17.36 -15.75 -15.79
CA PRO A 198 18.81 -15.98 -15.67
C PRO A 198 19.20 -16.63 -14.35
N SER A 199 20.29 -17.41 -14.33
CA SER A 199 20.84 -17.90 -13.07
C SER A 199 21.21 -16.73 -12.15
N GLY A 200 20.79 -16.81 -10.89
CA GLY A 200 21.03 -15.76 -9.91
C GLY A 200 20.09 -15.84 -8.71
N ASP A 201 20.14 -14.80 -7.90
CA ASP A 201 19.31 -14.62 -6.73
C ASP A 201 18.21 -13.58 -6.99
N TYR A 202 17.03 -13.86 -6.47
CA TYR A 202 15.83 -13.04 -6.61
C TYR A 202 15.20 -12.78 -5.24
N ALA A 203 14.87 -11.53 -4.96
CA ALA A 203 14.09 -11.20 -3.77
C ALA A 203 12.63 -11.64 -3.95
N VAL A 204 11.91 -11.74 -2.82
CA VAL A 204 10.46 -11.88 -2.81
C VAL A 204 9.83 -10.51 -2.50
N PRO A 205 8.68 -10.16 -3.11
CA PRO A 205 7.73 -11.09 -3.72
C PRO A 205 8.06 -11.50 -5.16
N ALA A 206 7.80 -12.77 -5.48
CA ALA A 206 7.95 -13.34 -6.83
C ALA A 206 6.59 -13.81 -7.36
N LEU A 207 6.16 -13.27 -8.50
CA LEU A 207 4.87 -13.58 -9.12
C LEU A 207 5.02 -14.52 -10.30
N PHE A 208 4.17 -15.54 -10.36
CA PHE A 208 4.07 -16.48 -11.46
C PHE A 208 2.62 -16.59 -11.95
N GLU A 209 2.42 -16.80 -13.26
CA GLU A 209 1.14 -17.21 -13.84
C GLU A 209 1.22 -18.64 -14.37
N VAL A 210 0.39 -19.53 -13.82
CA VAL A 210 0.32 -20.94 -14.16
C VAL A 210 -1.09 -21.27 -14.64
N ASP A 211 -1.25 -21.50 -15.95
CA ASP A 211 -2.52 -21.85 -16.59
C ASP A 211 -3.68 -20.89 -16.22
N GLY A 212 -3.41 -19.57 -16.17
CA GLY A 212 -4.38 -18.54 -15.81
C GLY A 212 -4.64 -18.37 -14.31
N THR A 213 -3.92 -19.11 -13.46
CA THR A 213 -3.89 -18.92 -12.00
C THR A 213 -2.58 -18.28 -11.59
N TYR A 214 -2.62 -17.23 -10.79
CA TYR A 214 -1.45 -16.54 -10.27
C TYR A 214 -1.00 -17.13 -8.93
N ALA A 215 0.31 -17.15 -8.72
CA ALA A 215 0.97 -17.46 -7.47
C ALA A 215 1.97 -16.37 -7.10
N LEU A 216 1.76 -15.68 -5.97
CA LEU A 216 2.70 -14.70 -5.44
C LEU A 216 3.39 -15.28 -4.22
N LEU A 217 4.67 -15.61 -4.36
CA LEU A 217 5.52 -16.11 -3.28
C LEU A 217 6.04 -14.95 -2.43
N ALA A 218 5.97 -15.10 -1.11
CA ALA A 218 6.47 -14.14 -0.13
C ALA A 218 6.79 -14.83 1.21
N GLU A 219 7.08 -14.03 2.24
CA GLU A 219 7.26 -14.48 3.63
C GLU A 219 6.76 -13.41 4.60
N THR A 220 6.55 -13.80 5.87
CA THR A 220 6.15 -12.90 6.97
C THR A 220 6.47 -13.52 8.34
N ASP A 221 6.18 -12.82 9.46
CA ASP A 221 6.67 -13.15 10.81
C ASP A 221 8.21 -13.09 10.87
N LEU A 222 8.76 -12.04 10.24
CA LEU A 222 10.20 -11.74 10.20
C LEU A 222 10.60 -10.83 11.36
N ASP A 223 11.41 -11.35 12.27
CA ASP A 223 12.02 -10.60 13.35
C ASP A 223 13.40 -11.17 13.73
N GLY A 224 14.04 -10.59 14.76
CA GLY A 224 15.41 -10.91 15.17
C GLY A 224 15.65 -12.33 15.66
N ARG A 225 14.61 -13.18 15.73
CA ARG A 225 14.74 -14.63 15.99
C ARG A 225 15.31 -15.39 14.81
N TYR A 226 15.18 -14.88 13.58
CA TYR A 226 15.58 -15.59 12.36
C TYR A 226 16.21 -14.66 11.32
N ALA A 227 16.14 -15.02 10.03
CA ALA A 227 16.56 -14.21 8.89
C ALA A 227 15.53 -14.27 7.76
N GLY A 228 15.56 -13.28 6.87
CA GLY A 228 14.82 -13.30 5.61
C GLY A 228 15.35 -14.34 4.64
N ALA A 229 14.60 -14.53 3.55
CA ALA A 229 14.97 -15.47 2.51
C ALA A 229 14.87 -14.85 1.11
N ARG A 230 15.75 -15.33 0.24
CA ARG A 230 15.73 -15.08 -1.20
C ARG A 230 15.52 -16.36 -1.99
N LEU A 231 15.28 -16.22 -3.28
CA LEU A 231 15.11 -17.31 -4.23
C LEU A 231 16.34 -17.44 -5.14
N THR A 232 17.10 -18.51 -4.99
CA THR A 232 18.21 -18.87 -5.88
C THR A 232 17.71 -19.72 -7.04
N HIS A 233 18.10 -19.36 -8.26
CA HIS A 233 17.65 -20.02 -9.49
C HIS A 233 18.81 -20.37 -10.43
N GLU A 234 18.64 -21.43 -11.21
CA GLU A 234 19.52 -21.81 -12.31
C GLU A 234 18.75 -21.72 -13.64
N GLU A 235 19.29 -21.02 -14.63
CA GLU A 235 18.67 -20.88 -15.96
C GLU A 235 18.30 -22.25 -16.57
N GLY A 236 17.06 -22.37 -17.03
CA GLY A 236 16.45 -23.61 -17.52
C GLY A 236 15.78 -24.47 -16.45
N SER A 237 15.93 -24.14 -15.16
CA SER A 237 15.26 -24.82 -14.06
C SER A 237 13.83 -24.33 -13.86
N ALA A 238 12.95 -25.26 -13.49
CA ALA A 238 11.59 -25.00 -13.02
C ALA A 238 11.54 -24.71 -11.50
N THR A 239 12.69 -24.71 -10.84
CA THR A 239 12.81 -24.73 -9.38
C THR A 239 13.58 -23.51 -8.88
N TYR A 240 13.05 -22.90 -7.83
CA TYR A 240 13.61 -21.77 -7.10
C TYR A 240 13.91 -22.23 -5.66
N THR A 241 15.17 -22.17 -5.25
CA THR A 241 15.60 -22.59 -3.92
C THR A 241 15.49 -21.44 -2.94
N THR A 242 14.88 -21.67 -1.79
CA THR A 242 14.85 -20.68 -0.70
C THR A 242 16.20 -20.70 0.00
N THR A 243 16.90 -19.57 0.00
CA THR A 243 18.21 -19.41 0.63
C THR A 243 18.09 -18.35 1.71
N LEU A 244 18.56 -18.65 2.93
CA LEU A 244 18.55 -17.70 4.03
C LEU A 244 19.57 -16.58 3.80
N GLU A 245 19.20 -15.36 4.17
CA GLU A 245 20.14 -14.24 4.17
C GLU A 245 21.06 -14.31 5.39
N GLY A 246 22.37 -14.34 5.15
CA GLY A 246 23.38 -14.28 6.21
C GLY A 246 23.47 -15.54 7.08
N ASP A 247 23.19 -16.72 6.52
CA ASP A 247 23.35 -18.01 7.19
C ASP A 247 24.79 -18.29 7.66
N PRO A 248 24.98 -19.04 8.77
CA PRO A 248 23.97 -19.68 9.61
C PRO A 248 23.27 -18.72 10.60
N VAL A 249 22.07 -19.09 11.05
CA VAL A 249 21.24 -18.33 12.01
C VAL A 249 21.23 -19.03 13.37
N THR A 250 21.50 -18.32 14.47
CA THR A 250 21.42 -18.89 15.82
C THR A 250 20.17 -18.41 16.54
N ALA A 251 19.36 -19.31 17.07
CA ALA A 251 18.10 -18.96 17.73
C ALA A 251 17.88 -19.77 19.01
N GLU A 252 16.98 -19.27 19.86
CA GLU A 252 16.50 -19.99 21.05
C GLU A 252 15.35 -20.93 20.69
N LEU A 253 15.34 -22.11 21.31
CA LEU A 253 14.27 -23.08 21.21
C LEU A 253 13.20 -22.85 22.30
N PRO A 254 11.91 -23.07 21.99
CA PRO A 254 11.39 -23.50 20.69
C PRO A 254 11.46 -22.39 19.64
N LEU A 255 11.86 -22.75 18.42
CA LEU A 255 11.96 -21.84 17.29
C LEU A 255 10.77 -22.10 16.34
N ALA A 256 10.08 -21.04 15.93
CA ALA A 256 9.23 -21.05 14.75
C ALA A 256 9.90 -20.18 13.69
N THR A 257 10.07 -20.71 12.48
CA THR A 257 10.59 -19.91 11.36
C THR A 257 9.52 -18.92 10.89
N PRO A 258 9.92 -17.86 10.17
CA PRO A 258 8.99 -17.08 9.36
C PRO A 258 8.12 -17.98 8.49
N TRP A 259 6.92 -17.50 8.18
CA TRP A 259 6.03 -18.17 7.24
C TRP A 259 6.57 -18.04 5.82
N ARG A 260 6.53 -19.14 5.07
CA ARG A 260 6.72 -19.20 3.63
C ARG A 260 5.34 -19.18 3.00
N THR A 261 4.97 -18.11 2.30
CA THR A 261 3.58 -17.85 1.89
C THR A 261 3.41 -17.83 0.37
N ALA A 262 2.26 -18.29 -0.10
CA ALA A 262 1.82 -18.15 -1.48
C ALA A 262 0.37 -17.65 -1.53
N ALA A 263 0.15 -16.45 -2.08
CA ALA A 263 -1.20 -16.05 -2.49
C ALA A 263 -1.54 -16.74 -3.80
N ILE A 264 -2.72 -17.36 -3.90
CA ILE A 264 -3.13 -18.21 -5.03
C ILE A 264 -4.53 -17.82 -5.48
N GLY A 265 -4.70 -17.55 -6.77
CA GLY A 265 -6.02 -17.26 -7.34
C GLY A 265 -5.93 -16.58 -8.70
N ASP A 266 -7.01 -15.92 -9.11
CA ASP A 266 -6.92 -14.97 -10.22
C ASP A 266 -6.12 -13.71 -9.81
N LEU A 267 -5.84 -12.84 -10.77
CA LEU A 267 -5.03 -11.66 -10.52
C LEU A 267 -5.65 -10.72 -9.47
N ALA A 268 -6.99 -10.63 -9.41
CA ALA A 268 -7.70 -9.85 -8.40
C ALA A 268 -7.47 -10.43 -7.01
N THR A 269 -7.66 -11.75 -6.86
CA THR A 269 -7.41 -12.49 -5.61
C THR A 269 -5.99 -12.25 -5.10
N VAL A 270 -4.98 -12.34 -5.97
CA VAL A 270 -3.59 -12.13 -5.58
C VAL A 270 -3.33 -10.67 -5.21
N THR A 271 -3.80 -9.71 -6.01
CA THR A 271 -3.62 -8.27 -5.77
C THR A 271 -4.22 -7.83 -4.42
N GLU A 272 -5.40 -8.35 -4.13
CA GLU A 272 -6.18 -8.02 -2.94
C GLU A 272 -5.78 -8.85 -1.70
N SER A 273 -4.90 -9.85 -1.85
CA SER A 273 -4.60 -10.85 -0.82
C SER A 273 -3.96 -10.26 0.44
N SER A 274 -4.52 -10.55 1.61
CA SER A 274 -3.94 -10.20 2.92
C SER A 274 -3.06 -11.32 3.52
N VAL A 275 -2.64 -12.34 2.75
CA VAL A 275 -1.96 -13.53 3.32
C VAL A 275 -0.71 -13.21 4.15
N VAL A 276 0.03 -12.16 3.76
CA VAL A 276 1.21 -11.68 4.51
C VAL A 276 0.79 -11.07 5.84
N ASP A 277 -0.20 -10.18 5.84
CA ASP A 277 -0.69 -9.56 7.08
C ASP A 277 -1.39 -10.60 7.98
N ASP A 278 -2.21 -11.49 7.42
CA ASP A 278 -2.96 -12.53 8.13
C ASP A 278 -2.05 -13.49 8.93
N LEU A 279 -0.83 -13.71 8.47
CA LEU A 279 0.12 -14.63 9.10
C LEU A 279 1.19 -13.93 9.93
N ALA A 280 1.24 -12.58 9.88
CA ALA A 280 2.06 -11.78 10.76
C ALA A 280 1.54 -11.82 12.22
N PRO A 281 2.42 -11.60 13.22
CA PRO A 281 1.99 -11.48 14.61
C PRO A 281 0.93 -10.39 14.84
N PRO A 282 0.06 -10.55 15.85
CA PRO A 282 -0.85 -9.47 16.27
C PRO A 282 -0.10 -8.21 16.71
N SER A 283 -0.79 -7.07 16.67
CA SER A 283 -0.25 -5.77 17.11
C SER A 283 0.36 -5.85 18.51
N ARG A 284 1.54 -5.26 18.66
CA ARG A 284 2.24 -5.00 19.92
C ARG A 284 1.87 -3.63 20.53
N ILE A 285 1.05 -2.85 19.83
CA ILE A 285 0.55 -1.53 20.28
C ILE A 285 -0.94 -1.65 20.59
N GLU A 286 -1.31 -1.41 21.85
CA GLU A 286 -2.70 -1.45 22.31
C GLU A 286 -3.49 -0.19 21.94
N ASP A 287 -2.88 1.00 22.12
CA ASP A 287 -3.49 2.28 21.77
C ASP A 287 -2.92 2.81 20.45
N THR A 288 -3.74 2.75 19.40
CA THR A 288 -3.38 3.20 18.05
C THR A 288 -3.95 4.57 17.72
N SER A 289 -4.50 5.31 18.69
CA SER A 289 -5.20 6.58 18.43
C SER A 289 -4.29 7.74 18.00
N TRP A 290 -2.98 7.63 18.24
CA TRP A 290 -1.97 8.60 17.81
C TRP A 290 -1.39 8.29 16.41
N ILE A 291 -1.77 7.16 15.83
CA ILE A 291 -1.25 6.68 14.55
C ILE A 291 -2.16 7.18 13.44
N GLU A 292 -1.67 8.18 12.71
CA GLU A 292 -2.44 8.94 11.73
C GLU A 292 -1.79 8.85 10.35
N PRO A 293 -2.28 7.98 9.45
CA PRO A 293 -1.84 7.98 8.05
C PRO A 293 -2.23 9.31 7.39
N GLY A 294 -1.49 9.72 6.36
CA GLY A 294 -1.80 10.99 5.69
C GLY A 294 -0.93 11.32 4.48
N THR A 295 -1.26 12.43 3.85
CA THR A 295 -0.54 12.95 2.68
C THR A 295 0.67 13.78 3.12
N VAL A 296 1.82 13.57 2.48
CA VAL A 296 3.08 14.22 2.84
C VAL A 296 3.59 15.10 1.70
N ALA A 297 3.81 16.39 1.95
CA ALA A 297 4.56 17.24 1.04
C ALA A 297 6.06 16.94 1.19
N TRP A 298 6.75 16.62 0.09
CA TRP A 298 8.16 16.25 0.14
C TRP A 298 9.03 17.08 -0.82
N SER A 299 10.04 17.75 -0.26
CA SER A 299 10.87 18.71 -0.99
C SER A 299 12.09 18.10 -1.67
N TRP A 300 12.66 17.02 -1.11
CA TRP A 300 14.00 16.53 -1.46
C TRP A 300 14.15 16.13 -2.93
N LEU A 301 13.15 15.46 -3.53
CA LEU A 301 13.30 14.95 -4.89
C LEU A 301 13.55 16.06 -5.93
N THR A 302 12.93 17.22 -5.73
CA THR A 302 13.05 18.35 -6.66
C THR A 302 14.02 19.44 -6.19
N GLU A 303 14.25 19.53 -4.89
CA GLU A 303 15.05 20.57 -4.23
C GLU A 303 16.03 19.93 -3.24
N HIS A 304 16.78 18.92 -3.70
CA HIS A 304 17.78 18.10 -2.98
C HIS A 304 18.32 18.69 -1.68
N SER A 305 18.52 17.83 -0.68
CA SER A 305 18.91 18.21 0.69
C SER A 305 17.83 19.04 1.40
N SER A 306 16.56 18.80 1.07
CA SER A 306 15.38 19.41 1.71
C SER A 306 15.58 20.90 2.02
N PRO A 307 15.71 21.68 0.93
CA PRO A 307 16.60 22.83 0.68
C PRO A 307 17.64 23.32 1.72
N GLY A 308 17.85 22.65 2.86
CA GLY A 308 18.66 23.14 3.98
C GLY A 308 18.26 24.53 4.48
N ASP A 309 17.02 24.95 4.20
CA ASP A 309 16.54 26.32 4.35
C ASP A 309 15.21 26.33 5.13
N PRO A 310 15.19 26.85 6.37
CA PRO A 310 13.98 26.87 7.19
C PRO A 310 12.85 27.73 6.59
N ASP A 311 13.17 28.78 5.82
CA ASP A 311 12.13 29.60 5.20
C ASP A 311 11.44 28.83 4.07
N ARG A 312 12.20 28.10 3.25
CA ARG A 312 11.61 27.25 2.21
C ARG A 312 10.81 26.08 2.82
N GLN A 313 11.26 25.50 3.94
CA GLN A 313 10.46 24.49 4.65
C GLN A 313 9.11 25.04 5.15
N ARG A 314 9.08 26.29 5.64
CA ARG A 314 7.82 26.96 6.00
C ARG A 314 6.89 27.16 4.81
N GLU A 315 7.42 27.41 3.61
CA GLU A 315 6.62 27.51 2.39
C GLU A 315 5.96 26.17 2.02
N TYR A 316 6.66 25.05 2.17
CA TYR A 316 6.10 23.71 2.00
C TYR A 316 5.01 23.41 3.04
N ILE A 317 5.23 23.80 4.30
CA ILE A 317 4.23 23.67 5.38
C ILE A 317 2.99 24.51 5.07
N ASP A 318 3.16 25.77 4.67
CA ASP A 318 2.05 26.64 4.29
C ASP A 318 1.29 26.09 3.07
N PHE A 319 2.01 25.45 2.14
CA PHE A 319 1.39 24.76 1.01
C PHE A 319 0.60 23.53 1.45
N ALA A 320 1.15 22.68 2.32
CA ALA A 320 0.46 21.52 2.87
C ALA A 320 -0.83 21.94 3.59
N GLN A 321 -0.74 22.94 4.48
CA GLN A 321 -1.88 23.48 5.22
C GLN A 321 -3.01 23.98 4.30
N ARG A 322 -2.69 24.75 3.25
CA ARG A 322 -3.69 25.27 2.29
C ARG A 322 -4.38 24.16 1.49
N ASN A 323 -3.72 23.04 1.30
CA ASN A 323 -4.21 21.92 0.50
C ASN A 323 -4.79 20.78 1.35
N GLY A 324 -4.80 20.93 2.68
CA GLY A 324 -5.27 19.90 3.60
C GLY A 324 -4.37 18.67 3.63
N TRP A 325 -3.08 18.83 3.36
CA TRP A 325 -2.11 17.74 3.49
C TRP A 325 -1.58 17.70 4.91
N ASP A 326 -1.51 16.50 5.47
CA ASP A 326 -1.33 16.27 6.89
C ASP A 326 0.12 16.52 7.34
N TYR A 327 1.09 16.28 6.47
CA TYR A 327 2.52 16.25 6.84
C TYR A 327 3.43 16.99 5.86
N VAL A 328 4.61 17.37 6.37
CA VAL A 328 5.80 17.68 5.57
C VAL A 328 6.95 16.79 6.02
N LEU A 329 7.68 16.24 5.05
CA LEU A 329 8.95 15.55 5.29
C LEU A 329 10.12 16.52 5.08
N ILE A 330 10.86 16.77 6.16
CA ILE A 330 12.18 17.41 6.12
C ILE A 330 13.22 16.29 6.04
N ASP A 331 13.65 16.01 4.81
CA ASP A 331 14.60 14.95 4.48
C ASP A 331 16.06 15.33 4.84
N GLU A 332 17.04 14.57 4.36
CA GLU A 332 18.48 14.85 4.49
C GLU A 332 18.78 16.35 4.33
N GLY A 333 19.58 16.93 5.24
CA GLY A 333 20.03 18.33 5.18
C GLY A 333 19.49 19.25 6.29
N TRP A 334 18.71 18.72 7.24
CA TRP A 334 18.22 19.50 8.38
C TRP A 334 19.28 19.77 9.46
N ASP A 335 19.07 20.80 10.30
CA ASP A 335 19.97 21.15 11.43
C ASP A 335 19.16 21.37 12.72
N PRO A 336 19.56 20.77 13.87
CA PRO A 336 18.86 20.93 15.14
C PRO A 336 18.76 22.37 15.64
N ALA A 337 19.56 23.31 15.10
CA ALA A 337 19.51 24.72 15.44
C ALA A 337 18.24 25.44 14.98
N TRP A 338 17.57 24.97 13.92
CA TRP A 338 16.37 25.62 13.37
C TRP A 338 15.13 24.71 13.31
N VAL A 339 15.30 23.39 13.30
CA VAL A 339 14.17 22.44 13.23
C VAL A 339 13.08 22.71 14.28
N PRO A 340 13.38 22.96 15.56
CA PRO A 340 12.34 23.24 16.55
C PRO A 340 11.42 24.42 16.18
N GLU A 341 11.98 25.48 15.58
CA GLU A 341 11.20 26.65 15.15
C GLU A 341 10.30 26.34 13.94
N VAL A 342 10.76 25.48 13.03
CA VAL A 342 9.97 25.02 11.88
C VAL A 342 8.84 24.07 12.33
N VAL A 343 9.11 23.19 13.30
CA VAL A 343 8.08 22.33 13.89
C VAL A 343 7.01 23.15 14.62
N ASP A 344 7.40 24.20 15.34
CA ASP A 344 6.43 25.14 15.94
C ASP A 344 5.54 25.81 14.89
N HIS A 345 6.12 26.27 13.77
CA HIS A 345 5.36 26.86 12.65
C HIS A 345 4.37 25.87 12.02
N ALA A 346 4.75 24.60 11.88
CA ALA A 346 3.89 23.52 11.37
C ALA A 346 2.74 23.20 12.34
N ARG A 347 3.05 23.11 13.63
CA ARG A 347 2.06 22.85 14.68
C ARG A 347 0.98 23.94 14.75
N GLU A 348 1.35 25.21 14.59
CA GLU A 348 0.39 26.33 14.50
C GLU A 348 -0.56 26.24 13.31
N ARG A 349 -0.22 25.42 12.31
CA ARG A 349 -0.96 25.20 11.06
C ARG A 349 -1.66 23.85 11.00
N GLY A 350 -1.52 23.02 12.03
CA GLY A 350 -2.07 21.67 12.05
C GLY A 350 -1.38 20.71 11.08
N VAL A 351 -0.12 20.95 10.74
CA VAL A 351 0.69 20.09 9.86
C VAL A 351 1.75 19.38 10.71
N GLY A 352 1.85 18.06 10.59
CA GLY A 352 2.88 17.27 11.26
C GLY A 352 4.22 17.34 10.51
N VAL A 353 5.32 17.19 11.25
CA VAL A 353 6.67 17.12 10.66
C VAL A 353 7.19 15.70 10.78
N ILE A 354 7.70 15.18 9.67
CA ILE A 354 8.48 13.95 9.59
C ILE A 354 9.94 14.36 9.40
N LEU A 355 10.85 13.78 10.18
CA LEU A 355 12.29 14.04 10.06
C LEU A 355 13.04 12.83 9.54
N TRP A 356 13.94 13.04 8.58
CA TRP A 356 14.83 12.00 8.10
C TRP A 356 15.98 11.72 9.06
N PHE A 357 16.39 10.46 9.18
CA PHE A 357 17.54 9.99 9.93
C PHE A 357 18.28 8.94 9.12
N HIS A 358 19.62 8.97 9.18
CA HIS A 358 20.41 7.82 8.77
C HIS A 358 20.31 6.75 9.88
N SER A 359 20.24 5.48 9.51
CA SER A 359 20.28 4.34 10.46
C SER A 359 21.48 4.41 11.43
N ASP A 360 22.68 4.79 10.96
CA ASP A 360 23.89 5.05 11.77
C ASP A 360 23.66 6.01 12.95
N ASP A 361 22.74 6.99 12.84
CA ASP A 361 22.42 7.92 13.95
C ASP A 361 21.47 7.30 14.98
N LEU A 362 20.99 6.07 14.73
CA LEU A 362 20.02 5.32 15.54
C LEU A 362 20.44 3.83 15.70
N ASP A 363 21.71 3.50 15.46
CA ASP A 363 22.22 2.12 15.46
C ASP A 363 22.26 1.54 16.88
N THR A 364 22.83 2.30 17.82
CA THR A 364 22.97 1.88 19.21
C THR A 364 21.80 2.31 20.09
N ALA A 365 21.61 1.60 21.20
CA ALA A 365 20.61 1.97 22.20
C ALA A 365 20.89 3.35 22.81
N GLU A 366 22.16 3.73 22.95
CA GLU A 366 22.57 5.04 23.44
C GLU A 366 22.17 6.16 22.47
N GLU A 367 22.38 5.98 21.17
CA GLU A 367 22.01 6.96 20.13
C GLU A 367 20.49 7.15 20.05
N ARG A 368 19.71 6.05 20.07
CA ARG A 368 18.25 6.14 20.09
C ARG A 368 17.72 6.81 21.36
N ALA A 369 18.31 6.51 22.52
CA ALA A 369 17.95 7.16 23.78
C ALA A 369 18.30 8.66 23.83
N GLU A 370 19.24 9.12 23.00
CA GLU A 370 19.54 10.54 22.81
C GLU A 370 18.50 11.20 21.89
N TRP A 371 18.26 10.62 20.73
CA TRP A 371 17.50 11.27 19.65
C TRP A 371 15.98 11.15 19.79
N LEU A 372 15.43 9.96 20.02
CA LEU A 372 13.99 9.72 20.00
C LEU A 372 13.21 10.62 20.99
N PRO A 373 13.58 10.74 22.28
CA PRO A 373 12.89 11.65 23.19
C PRO A 373 13.10 13.13 22.83
N LEU A 374 14.25 13.49 22.23
CA LEU A 374 14.55 14.86 21.83
C LEU A 374 13.64 15.32 20.70
N VAL A 375 13.55 14.57 19.60
CA VAL A 375 12.71 14.93 18.45
C VAL A 375 11.23 14.89 18.82
N ARG A 376 10.80 13.93 19.66
CA ARG A 376 9.45 13.93 20.21
C ARG A 376 9.18 15.20 21.02
N SER A 377 10.15 15.69 21.80
CA SER A 377 9.99 16.92 22.58
C SER A 377 9.85 18.19 21.71
N TRP A 378 10.31 18.16 20.46
CA TRP A 378 10.10 19.25 19.51
C TRP A 378 8.68 19.23 18.92
N GLY A 379 7.99 18.09 18.97
CA GLY A 379 6.67 17.90 18.36
C GLY A 379 6.70 17.19 17.01
N VAL A 380 7.79 16.50 16.68
CA VAL A 380 7.91 15.68 15.48
C VAL A 380 6.89 14.53 15.55
N ALA A 381 6.19 14.29 14.43
CA ALA A 381 5.14 13.27 14.31
C ALA A 381 5.72 11.89 14.03
N GLY A 382 6.87 11.83 13.35
CA GLY A 382 7.56 10.58 13.10
C GLY A 382 8.84 10.74 12.28
N LEU A 383 9.41 9.62 11.87
CA LEU A 383 10.75 9.54 11.28
C LEU A 383 10.72 8.85 9.91
N LYS A 384 11.57 9.31 8.99
CA LYS A 384 12.01 8.52 7.84
C LYS A 384 13.42 8.02 8.14
N VAL A 385 13.60 6.72 8.34
CA VAL A 385 14.90 6.13 8.69
C VAL A 385 15.47 5.42 7.48
N ASP A 386 16.66 5.81 7.06
CA ASP A 386 17.27 5.36 5.82
C ASP A 386 18.43 4.38 6.05
N PHE A 387 18.73 3.60 5.03
CA PHE A 387 19.90 2.73 4.95
C PHE A 387 19.97 1.64 6.02
N ALA A 388 18.82 1.01 6.31
CA ALA A 388 18.71 -0.19 7.14
C ALA A 388 18.52 -1.44 6.26
N PHE A 389 19.58 -1.76 5.53
CA PHE A 389 19.59 -2.79 4.47
C PHE A 389 19.54 -4.22 5.00
N GLU A 390 19.22 -5.15 4.09
CA GLU A 390 19.30 -6.61 4.25
C GLU A 390 18.33 -7.20 5.30
N PHE A 391 17.97 -8.48 5.11
CA PHE A 391 17.17 -9.23 6.08
C PHE A 391 18.00 -10.28 6.83
N VAL A 392 19.27 -9.96 7.10
CA VAL A 392 20.10 -10.77 8.00
C VAL A 392 19.64 -10.63 9.45
N GLN A 393 19.88 -11.66 10.26
CA GLN A 393 19.43 -11.70 11.66
C GLN A 393 19.83 -10.45 12.49
N PRO A 394 21.07 -9.91 12.40
CA PRO A 394 21.42 -8.70 13.14
C PRO A 394 20.59 -7.47 12.76
N THR A 395 20.29 -7.26 11.47
CA THR A 395 19.45 -6.14 11.03
C THR A 395 18.02 -6.30 11.56
N LEU A 396 17.47 -7.51 11.53
CA LEU A 396 16.14 -7.78 12.10
C LEU A 396 16.09 -7.54 13.62
N GLN A 397 17.17 -7.82 14.35
CA GLN A 397 17.29 -7.48 15.78
C GLN A 397 17.34 -5.96 16.01
N TRP A 398 17.97 -5.21 15.09
CA TRP A 398 17.91 -3.75 15.13
C TRP A 398 16.49 -3.24 14.85
N TYR A 399 15.78 -3.79 13.85
CA TYR A 399 14.38 -3.48 13.59
C TYR A 399 13.49 -3.72 14.81
N ASP A 400 13.66 -4.86 15.49
CA ASP A 400 12.94 -5.15 16.75
C ASP A 400 13.13 -4.05 17.80
N ALA A 401 14.35 -3.54 17.94
CA ALA A 401 14.67 -2.50 18.90
C ALA A 401 14.07 -1.13 18.51
N ILE A 402 14.35 -0.66 17.28
CA ILE A 402 13.88 0.67 16.84
C ILE A 402 12.35 0.74 16.75
N LEU A 403 11.67 -0.33 16.34
CA LEU A 403 10.21 -0.37 16.28
C LEU A 403 9.57 -0.27 17.67
N ALA A 404 10.13 -0.98 18.65
CA ALA A 404 9.67 -0.89 20.03
C ALA A 404 9.91 0.51 20.61
N GLU A 405 11.11 1.06 20.45
CA GLU A 405 11.47 2.35 21.05
C GLU A 405 10.75 3.53 20.38
N THR A 406 10.54 3.51 19.06
CA THR A 406 9.74 4.54 18.37
C THR A 406 8.26 4.50 18.78
N ALA A 407 7.70 3.31 19.00
CA ALA A 407 6.35 3.16 19.55
C ALA A 407 6.23 3.70 20.98
N GLU A 408 7.23 3.45 21.85
CA GLU A 408 7.27 4.01 23.21
C GLU A 408 7.25 5.55 23.24
N HIS A 409 7.75 6.18 22.17
CA HIS A 409 7.78 7.63 22.00
C HIS A 409 6.63 8.19 21.15
N GLU A 410 5.69 7.35 20.70
CA GLU A 410 4.59 7.75 19.81
C GLU A 410 5.10 8.47 18.54
N LEU A 411 6.18 7.94 17.96
CA LEU A 411 6.75 8.40 16.70
C LEU A 411 6.40 7.40 15.61
N MET A 412 5.67 7.82 14.58
CA MET A 412 5.43 6.98 13.39
C MET A 412 6.72 6.81 12.57
N VAL A 413 6.81 5.77 11.75
CA VAL A 413 8.04 5.47 11.01
C VAL A 413 7.81 5.09 9.55
N ASN A 414 8.74 5.53 8.70
CA ASN A 414 8.94 5.14 7.31
C ASN A 414 10.39 4.64 7.18
N PHE A 415 10.61 3.53 6.48
CA PHE A 415 11.96 3.00 6.24
C PHE A 415 12.34 3.09 4.75
N HIS A 416 13.48 3.70 4.46
CA HIS A 416 14.11 3.79 3.15
C HIS A 416 15.46 3.06 3.15
N GLY A 417 15.99 2.72 1.97
CA GLY A 417 17.20 1.90 1.90
C GLY A 417 17.03 0.63 2.75
N SER A 418 15.85 0.04 2.67
CA SER A 418 15.37 -1.00 3.58
C SER A 418 14.82 -2.16 2.77
N GLY A 419 14.81 -3.35 3.33
CA GLY A 419 14.05 -4.43 2.74
C GLY A 419 12.52 -4.26 2.88
N THR A 420 11.75 -4.99 2.10
CA THR A 420 10.27 -4.96 2.18
C THR A 420 9.73 -5.51 3.52
N LEU A 421 9.18 -4.65 4.40
CA LEU A 421 8.71 -4.96 5.77
C LEU A 421 7.38 -5.75 5.82
N ARG A 422 7.38 -6.96 5.25
CA ARG A 422 6.22 -7.82 4.95
C ARG A 422 5.41 -8.24 6.19
N GLY A 423 4.28 -7.56 6.43
CA GLY A 423 3.35 -7.83 7.54
C GLY A 423 3.70 -7.08 8.83
N THR A 424 4.77 -6.28 8.82
CA THR A 424 5.21 -5.51 9.99
C THR A 424 4.14 -4.50 10.42
N GLN A 425 3.38 -3.90 9.51
CA GLN A 425 2.31 -2.96 9.82
C GLN A 425 1.20 -3.57 10.68
N ARG A 426 0.95 -4.88 10.61
CA ARG A 426 0.02 -5.53 11.54
C ARG A 426 0.58 -5.62 12.95
N THR A 427 1.87 -5.95 13.07
CA THR A 427 2.55 -6.11 14.37
C THR A 427 2.87 -4.76 15.01
N TRP A 428 3.22 -3.77 14.19
CA TRP A 428 3.67 -2.43 14.54
C TRP A 428 2.89 -1.41 13.69
N PRO A 429 1.66 -1.06 14.08
CA PRO A 429 0.78 -0.23 13.26
C PRO A 429 1.28 1.19 13.01
N HIS A 430 2.32 1.65 13.72
CA HIS A 430 2.94 2.95 13.51
C HIS A 430 3.97 2.96 12.36
N VAL A 431 4.26 1.80 11.77
CA VAL A 431 4.98 1.70 10.50
C VAL A 431 4.06 2.11 9.37
N MET A 432 4.28 3.31 8.83
CA MET A 432 3.41 3.91 7.83
C MET A 432 3.66 3.38 6.44
N THR A 433 4.94 3.15 6.11
CA THR A 433 5.35 2.66 4.79
C THR A 433 6.82 2.24 4.78
N SER A 434 7.27 1.69 3.66
CA SER A 434 8.67 1.37 3.38
C SER A 434 8.96 1.54 1.88
N GLU A 435 10.18 1.88 1.53
CA GLU A 435 10.62 2.02 0.14
C GLU A 435 10.71 0.65 -0.57
N ALA A 436 11.85 -0.04 -0.49
CA ALA A 436 12.09 -1.35 -1.07
C ALA A 436 11.56 -1.50 -2.51
N VAL A 437 11.81 -0.49 -3.34
CA VAL A 437 11.32 -0.41 -4.71
C VAL A 437 12.25 0.47 -5.53
N PHE A 438 12.39 0.18 -6.83
CA PHE A 438 12.95 1.16 -7.78
C PHE A 438 11.96 2.32 -7.95
N GLY A 439 11.98 3.26 -7.00
CA GLY A 439 11.01 4.34 -6.83
C GLY A 439 11.29 5.58 -7.68
N ALA A 440 10.52 6.64 -7.46
CA ALA A 440 10.63 7.87 -8.25
C ALA A 440 11.95 8.63 -8.03
N GLU A 441 12.64 8.39 -6.91
CA GLU A 441 13.98 8.94 -6.63
C GLU A 441 15.05 8.61 -7.68
N GLN A 442 14.85 7.52 -8.43
CA GLN A 442 15.71 7.11 -9.52
C GLN A 442 15.60 8.06 -10.75
N GLN A 443 14.60 8.95 -10.75
CA GLN A 443 14.31 9.93 -11.81
C GLN A 443 14.27 9.30 -13.21
N GLN A 444 13.79 8.06 -13.26
CA GLN A 444 13.76 7.19 -14.43
C GLN A 444 12.42 6.46 -14.53
N ASN A 445 11.32 7.12 -14.14
CA ASN A 445 9.98 6.53 -14.12
C ASN A 445 9.63 5.96 -15.49
N ARG A 446 9.24 4.69 -15.53
CA ARG A 446 8.81 4.01 -16.74
C ARG A 446 7.45 3.39 -16.54
N ALA A 447 6.52 3.65 -17.45
CA ALA A 447 5.17 3.12 -17.41
C ALA A 447 5.13 1.60 -17.26
N ALA A 448 6.06 0.88 -17.91
CA ALA A 448 6.14 -0.58 -17.84
C ALA A 448 6.49 -1.13 -16.46
N LEU A 449 7.30 -0.42 -15.67
CA LEU A 449 7.60 -0.83 -14.29
C LEU A 449 6.41 -0.51 -13.38
N ASN A 450 5.84 0.68 -13.52
CA ASN A 450 4.71 1.13 -12.72
C ASN A 450 3.53 0.14 -12.79
N THR A 451 3.30 -0.49 -13.94
CA THR A 451 2.22 -1.47 -14.15
C THR A 451 2.56 -2.89 -13.68
N ILE A 452 3.69 -3.12 -13.01
CA ILE A 452 4.03 -4.41 -12.37
C ILE A 452 3.85 -4.34 -10.85
N LEU A 453 4.20 -3.21 -10.25
CA LEU A 453 4.27 -3.02 -8.79
C LEU A 453 2.95 -3.31 -8.04
N PRO A 454 1.74 -2.97 -8.55
CA PRO A 454 0.48 -3.24 -7.85
C PRO A 454 0.18 -4.73 -7.71
N PHE A 455 0.78 -5.57 -8.55
CA PHE A 455 0.59 -7.02 -8.59
C PHE A 455 1.68 -7.77 -7.83
N THR A 456 2.70 -7.06 -7.35
CA THR A 456 3.93 -7.64 -6.77
C THR A 456 4.29 -6.92 -5.46
N ARG A 457 5.20 -5.94 -5.50
CA ARG A 457 5.76 -5.25 -4.34
C ARG A 457 4.70 -4.62 -3.42
N ASN A 458 3.68 -4.00 -4.00
CA ASN A 458 2.65 -3.31 -3.21
C ASN A 458 1.51 -4.25 -2.74
N VAL A 459 1.56 -5.53 -3.10
CA VAL A 459 0.64 -6.54 -2.56
C VAL A 459 1.02 -6.89 -1.11
N VAL A 460 2.32 -6.96 -0.83
CA VAL A 460 2.87 -7.55 0.41
C VAL A 460 3.21 -6.54 1.50
N SER A 461 3.20 -5.24 1.18
CA SER A 461 3.44 -4.15 2.12
C SER A 461 3.11 -2.80 1.46
N SER A 462 2.77 -1.79 2.27
CA SER A 462 2.76 -0.39 1.82
C SER A 462 4.08 -0.02 1.15
N MET A 463 3.99 0.82 0.11
CA MET A 463 5.10 1.11 -0.79
C MET A 463 5.28 2.62 -0.95
N ASP A 464 6.35 3.15 -0.36
CA ASP A 464 6.72 4.55 -0.50
C ASP A 464 7.41 4.79 -1.83
N PHE A 465 6.64 4.69 -2.92
CA PHE A 465 7.12 4.94 -4.27
C PHE A 465 7.52 6.41 -4.50
N THR A 466 7.02 7.31 -3.66
CA THR A 466 7.12 8.77 -3.77
C THR A 466 6.50 9.32 -5.08
N PRO A 467 5.18 9.10 -5.31
CA PRO A 467 4.54 9.39 -6.59
C PRO A 467 4.40 10.89 -6.91
N VAL A 468 3.83 11.14 -8.09
CA VAL A 468 3.42 12.46 -8.58
C VAL A 468 4.62 13.39 -8.84
N THR A 469 5.49 12.98 -9.76
CA THR A 469 6.71 13.72 -10.11
C THR A 469 6.58 14.44 -11.45
N PHE A 470 5.76 15.49 -11.51
CA PHE A 470 5.46 16.18 -12.76
C PHE A 470 6.67 16.90 -13.37
N SER A 471 7.53 17.48 -12.53
CA SER A 471 8.73 18.23 -12.93
C SER A 471 9.89 17.35 -13.40
N ILE A 472 9.85 16.04 -13.13
CA ILE A 472 10.87 15.10 -13.59
C ILE A 472 10.71 14.85 -15.09
N ALA A 473 11.76 15.21 -15.84
CA ALA A 473 11.75 15.17 -17.30
C ALA A 473 12.12 13.80 -17.91
N ASN A 474 12.88 12.98 -17.18
CA ASN A 474 13.36 11.68 -17.69
C ASN A 474 12.36 10.56 -17.39
N ARG A 475 11.14 10.70 -17.92
CA ARG A 475 10.05 9.71 -17.84
C ARG A 475 9.37 9.50 -19.18
N ASP A 476 8.71 8.36 -19.35
CA ASP A 476 7.88 8.06 -20.53
C ASP A 476 6.37 8.07 -20.24
N THR A 477 5.99 8.42 -19.01
CA THR A 477 4.63 8.55 -18.50
C THR A 477 4.05 9.93 -18.79
N THR A 478 2.72 10.03 -18.86
CA THR A 478 2.01 11.33 -18.94
C THR A 478 1.78 11.95 -17.56
N ASP A 479 1.30 13.20 -17.50
CA ASP A 479 0.89 13.80 -16.21
C ASP A 479 -0.28 13.04 -15.58
N ALA A 480 -1.25 12.54 -16.36
CA ALA A 480 -2.35 11.78 -15.77
C ALA A 480 -1.91 10.41 -15.25
N HIS A 481 -0.88 9.80 -15.85
CA HIS A 481 -0.24 8.60 -15.30
C HIS A 481 0.41 8.91 -13.96
N GLU A 482 1.19 9.99 -13.85
CA GLU A 482 1.84 10.39 -12.60
C GLU A 482 0.84 10.79 -11.52
N LEU A 483 -0.30 11.39 -11.87
CA LEU A 483 -1.37 11.62 -10.90
C LEU A 483 -1.97 10.28 -10.42
N ALA A 484 -2.20 9.34 -11.32
CA ALA A 484 -2.83 8.06 -11.01
C ALA A 484 -1.97 7.17 -10.10
N THR A 485 -0.64 7.34 -10.07
CA THR A 485 0.24 6.56 -9.19
C THR A 485 -0.07 6.79 -7.70
N ALA A 486 -0.56 7.97 -7.31
CA ALA A 486 -1.01 8.25 -5.94
C ALA A 486 -2.28 7.50 -5.51
N LEU A 487 -3.03 6.93 -6.48
CA LEU A 487 -4.19 6.07 -6.21
C LEU A 487 -3.88 4.59 -6.38
N VAL A 488 -3.04 4.28 -7.37
CA VAL A 488 -2.67 2.91 -7.72
C VAL A 488 -1.72 2.31 -6.67
N PHE A 489 -0.74 3.09 -6.20
CA PHE A 489 0.21 2.65 -5.18
C PHE A 489 -0.28 3.03 -3.79
N GLU A 490 -0.55 2.03 -2.96
CA GLU A 490 -0.93 2.22 -1.57
C GLU A 490 0.27 2.52 -0.70
N SER A 491 0.13 3.55 0.14
CA SER A 491 1.08 3.91 1.18
C SER A 491 0.37 4.62 2.33
N GLY A 492 0.61 4.21 3.58
CA GLY A 492 0.03 4.88 4.75
C GLY A 492 0.47 6.34 4.90
N TRP A 493 1.70 6.62 4.50
CA TRP A 493 2.15 7.99 4.19
C TRP A 493 2.37 8.13 2.69
N GLN A 494 1.58 8.98 2.06
CA GLN A 494 1.69 9.23 0.62
C GLN A 494 2.61 10.42 0.37
N HIS A 495 3.90 10.17 0.14
CA HIS A 495 4.87 11.22 -0.19
C HIS A 495 4.68 11.72 -1.62
N LEU A 496 4.13 12.91 -1.76
CA LEU A 496 3.99 13.59 -3.04
C LEU A 496 5.28 14.37 -3.31
N ALA A 497 6.00 13.94 -4.36
CA ALA A 497 7.43 14.21 -4.52
C ALA A 497 7.77 15.33 -5.51
N ASP A 498 6.97 16.39 -5.54
CA ASP A 498 7.21 17.57 -6.38
C ASP A 498 7.14 18.87 -5.57
N ASN A 499 7.59 19.97 -6.16
CA ASN A 499 7.53 21.29 -5.53
C ASN A 499 6.12 21.92 -5.62
N PRO A 500 5.77 22.81 -4.68
CA PRO A 500 4.51 23.55 -4.67
C PRO A 500 4.14 24.20 -6.02
N GLU A 501 5.13 24.78 -6.71
CA GLU A 501 4.92 25.46 -7.98
C GLU A 501 4.47 24.48 -9.09
N SER A 502 5.00 23.26 -9.10
CA SER A 502 4.63 22.24 -10.08
C SER A 502 3.21 21.72 -9.88
N TYR A 503 2.74 21.65 -8.64
CA TYR A 503 1.34 21.34 -8.34
C TYR A 503 0.40 22.48 -8.73
N GLN A 504 0.78 23.74 -8.45
CA GLN A 504 -0.04 24.91 -8.79
C GLN A 504 -0.27 25.09 -10.29
N LEU A 505 0.65 24.61 -11.12
CA LEU A 505 0.49 24.58 -12.58
C LEU A 505 -0.54 23.55 -13.07
N ARG A 506 -1.05 22.67 -12.18
CA ARG A 506 -1.96 21.56 -12.48
C ARG A 506 -3.13 21.52 -11.49
N PRO A 507 -4.01 22.54 -11.50
CA PRO A 507 -5.10 22.64 -10.53
C PRO A 507 -6.08 21.45 -10.59
N GLU A 508 -6.21 20.79 -11.74
CA GLU A 508 -7.01 19.56 -11.88
C GLU A 508 -6.41 18.40 -11.07
N ALA A 509 -5.09 18.20 -11.14
CA ALA A 509 -4.41 17.19 -10.33
C ALA A 509 -4.51 17.53 -8.84
N LEU A 510 -4.20 18.78 -8.47
CA LEU A 510 -4.19 19.21 -7.08
C LEU A 510 -5.56 19.01 -6.40
N ARG A 511 -6.65 19.22 -7.14
CA ARG A 511 -8.00 18.94 -6.64
C ARG A 511 -8.20 17.46 -6.25
N VAL A 512 -7.66 16.52 -7.02
CA VAL A 512 -7.69 15.09 -6.66
C VAL A 512 -6.79 14.81 -5.46
N LEU A 513 -5.57 15.36 -5.46
CA LEU A 513 -4.57 15.15 -4.40
C LEU A 513 -5.09 15.63 -3.03
N ASN A 514 -5.80 16.74 -2.99
CA ASN A 514 -6.37 17.31 -1.75
C ASN A 514 -7.53 16.48 -1.17
N GLN A 515 -8.00 15.46 -1.91
CA GLN A 515 -9.08 14.56 -1.48
C GLN A 515 -8.54 13.16 -1.11
N LEU A 516 -7.24 12.91 -1.21
CA LEU A 516 -6.67 11.57 -1.06
C LEU A 516 -6.77 11.05 0.39
N PRO A 517 -7.46 9.92 0.62
CA PRO A 517 -7.17 9.09 1.77
C PRO A 517 -5.87 8.33 1.51
N THR A 518 -5.19 7.94 2.59
CA THR A 518 -3.96 7.13 2.52
C THR A 518 -4.10 5.80 3.27
N ALA A 519 -5.26 5.58 3.90
CA ALA A 519 -5.69 4.28 4.41
C ALA A 519 -7.07 3.96 3.85
N TRP A 520 -7.30 2.69 3.55
CA TRP A 520 -8.44 2.26 2.75
C TRP A 520 -9.31 1.27 3.50
N ASP A 521 -10.62 1.47 3.45
CA ASP A 521 -11.58 0.49 3.94
C ASP A 521 -11.57 -0.76 3.06
N GLU A 522 -11.33 -0.56 1.76
CA GLU A 522 -11.49 -1.59 0.74
C GLU A 522 -10.67 -1.24 -0.51
N THR A 523 -10.11 -2.26 -1.15
CA THR A 523 -9.40 -2.18 -2.43
C THR A 523 -9.94 -3.25 -3.37
N ARG A 524 -10.12 -2.89 -4.64
CA ARG A 524 -10.57 -3.80 -5.71
C ARG A 524 -9.73 -3.62 -6.96
N LEU A 525 -9.32 -4.72 -7.57
CA LEU A 525 -8.78 -4.71 -8.93
C LEU A 525 -9.94 -4.68 -9.93
N LEU A 526 -10.02 -3.60 -10.72
CA LEU A 526 -11.02 -3.46 -11.78
C LEU A 526 -10.58 -4.09 -13.10
N GLY A 527 -9.28 -4.29 -13.26
CA GLY A 527 -8.64 -4.93 -14.40
C GLY A 527 -7.15 -4.63 -14.43
N GLY A 528 -6.41 -5.37 -15.25
CA GLY A 528 -4.99 -5.13 -15.45
C GLY A 528 -4.27 -6.34 -16.02
N GLN A 529 -3.06 -6.11 -16.52
CA GLN A 529 -2.09 -7.14 -16.87
C GLN A 529 -0.69 -6.65 -16.45
N PRO A 530 0.07 -7.44 -15.65
CA PRO A 530 1.37 -7.01 -15.17
C PRO A 530 2.32 -6.62 -16.31
N GLY A 531 2.87 -5.40 -16.23
CA GLY A 531 3.74 -4.81 -17.26
C GLY A 531 3.02 -4.10 -18.40
N GLN A 532 1.67 -4.12 -18.42
CA GLN A 532 0.85 -3.44 -19.42
C GLN A 532 -0.09 -2.42 -18.81
N ASP A 533 -0.92 -2.77 -17.84
CA ASP A 533 -1.85 -1.83 -17.20
C ASP A 533 -2.33 -2.31 -15.82
N ALA A 534 -2.79 -1.35 -15.02
CA ALA A 534 -3.41 -1.62 -13.73
C ALA A 534 -4.51 -0.58 -13.47
N TYR A 535 -5.69 -1.06 -13.08
CA TYR A 535 -6.85 -0.23 -12.73
C TYR A 535 -7.38 -0.67 -11.36
N LEU A 536 -7.23 0.17 -10.34
CA LEU A 536 -7.67 -0.13 -8.98
C LEU A 536 -8.77 0.85 -8.54
N ALA A 537 -9.77 0.32 -7.84
CA ALA A 537 -10.70 1.11 -7.03
C ALA A 537 -10.34 0.96 -5.56
N ARG A 538 -10.35 2.05 -4.81
CA ARG A 538 -10.17 2.03 -3.35
C ARG A 538 -11.25 2.87 -2.69
N ARG A 539 -11.76 2.43 -1.55
CA ARG A 539 -12.82 3.14 -0.80
C ARG A 539 -12.26 3.67 0.51
N GLY A 540 -12.53 4.96 0.77
CA GLY A 540 -12.36 5.60 2.07
C GLY A 540 -13.71 6.19 2.50
N GLY A 541 -14.31 5.64 3.55
CA GLY A 541 -15.66 6.01 3.95
C GLY A 541 -16.68 5.71 2.84
N ASP A 542 -17.43 6.74 2.42
CA ASP A 542 -18.42 6.65 1.35
C ASP A 542 -17.87 7.06 -0.03
N THR A 543 -16.57 7.38 -0.13
CA THR A 543 -15.94 7.85 -1.37
C THR A 543 -15.05 6.76 -1.97
N TRP A 544 -15.20 6.53 -3.26
CA TRP A 544 -14.35 5.65 -4.07
C TRP A 544 -13.37 6.46 -4.90
N TYR A 545 -12.18 5.91 -5.07
CA TYR A 545 -11.09 6.49 -5.85
C TYR A 545 -10.63 5.44 -6.84
N VAL A 546 -10.64 5.76 -8.12
CA VAL A 546 -10.24 4.86 -9.20
C VAL A 546 -9.01 5.43 -9.90
N GLY A 547 -7.90 4.71 -9.81
CA GLY A 547 -6.67 5.03 -10.51
C GLY A 547 -6.42 4.06 -11.66
N GLY A 548 -6.04 4.57 -12.82
CA GLY A 548 -5.65 3.77 -13.97
C GLY A 548 -4.29 4.17 -14.51
N ILE A 549 -3.39 3.22 -14.67
CA ILE A 549 -2.07 3.42 -15.29
C ILE A 549 -1.85 2.41 -16.42
N ARG A 550 -1.17 2.85 -17.49
CA ARG A 550 -0.89 2.04 -18.66
C ARG A 550 0.54 2.23 -19.17
N SER A 551 1.07 1.16 -19.75
CA SER A 551 2.26 1.07 -20.59
C SER A 551 1.86 0.65 -22.01
N GLY A 552 2.41 1.32 -23.01
CA GLY A 552 2.13 1.09 -24.42
C GLY A 552 0.99 1.94 -24.99
N SER A 553 0.47 1.52 -26.15
CA SER A 553 -0.43 2.33 -26.99
C SER A 553 -1.73 2.74 -26.29
N ALA A 554 -2.24 3.94 -26.63
CA ALA A 554 -3.51 4.47 -26.13
C ALA A 554 -4.69 3.49 -26.26
N THR A 555 -5.62 3.56 -25.32
CA THR A 555 -6.80 2.69 -25.22
C THR A 555 -7.97 3.42 -24.56
N THR A 556 -9.09 2.72 -24.37
CA THR A 556 -10.18 3.16 -23.48
C THR A 556 -10.31 2.12 -22.37
N PHE A 557 -10.26 2.57 -21.12
CA PHE A 557 -10.63 1.75 -19.96
C PHE A 557 -12.14 1.72 -19.81
N GLU A 558 -12.70 0.54 -19.60
CA GLU A 558 -14.13 0.36 -19.34
C GLU A 558 -14.37 -0.62 -18.19
N THR A 559 -15.21 -0.22 -17.22
CA THR A 559 -15.59 -1.10 -16.10
C THR A 559 -17.03 -0.85 -15.65
N PRO A 560 -17.81 -1.90 -15.35
CA PRO A 560 -19.13 -1.74 -14.73
C PRO A 560 -19.02 -1.10 -13.34
N LEU A 561 -19.91 -0.17 -13.02
CA LEU A 561 -19.93 0.52 -11.72
C LEU A 561 -20.82 -0.18 -10.68
N SER A 562 -21.14 -1.46 -10.88
CA SER A 562 -22.02 -2.21 -9.97
C SER A 562 -21.51 -2.32 -8.54
N PHE A 563 -20.20 -2.11 -8.32
CA PHE A 563 -19.60 -2.08 -7.00
C PHE A 563 -20.01 -0.85 -6.16
N LEU A 564 -20.48 0.22 -6.78
CA LEU A 564 -20.98 1.40 -6.07
C LEU A 564 -22.29 1.11 -5.33
N GLY A 565 -23.08 0.13 -5.80
CA GLY A 565 -24.40 -0.17 -5.25
C GLY A 565 -25.49 0.78 -5.72
N ASP A 566 -26.61 0.81 -4.98
CA ASP A 566 -27.78 1.60 -5.32
C ASP A 566 -27.56 3.09 -5.01
N GLY A 567 -28.07 3.98 -5.88
CA GLY A 567 -27.99 5.43 -5.69
C GLY A 567 -27.49 6.17 -6.93
N GLU A 568 -27.47 7.49 -6.83
CA GLU A 568 -26.79 8.37 -7.78
C GLU A 568 -25.41 8.74 -7.23
N TRP A 569 -24.41 8.71 -8.09
CA TRP A 569 -23.00 8.91 -7.76
C TRP A 569 -22.43 10.00 -8.64
N LEU A 570 -21.74 10.96 -8.02
CA LEU A 570 -20.96 11.95 -8.73
C LEU A 570 -19.60 11.36 -9.06
N VAL A 571 -19.21 11.40 -10.32
CA VAL A 571 -17.92 10.93 -10.84
C VAL A 571 -17.14 12.14 -11.35
N GLU A 572 -15.99 12.41 -10.76
CA GLU A 572 -15.02 13.41 -11.21
C GLU A 572 -13.78 12.69 -11.74
N THR A 573 -13.49 12.79 -13.04
CA THR A 573 -12.33 12.15 -13.67
C THR A 573 -11.34 13.19 -14.19
N VAL A 574 -10.07 13.04 -13.79
CA VAL A 574 -8.94 13.77 -14.34
C VAL A 574 -8.14 12.83 -15.23
N ARG A 575 -7.92 13.24 -16.48
CA ARG A 575 -7.20 12.45 -17.50
C ARG A 575 -6.37 13.35 -18.41
N ASP A 576 -5.58 12.72 -19.26
CA ASP A 576 -4.84 13.43 -20.31
C ASP A 576 -5.78 14.08 -21.34
N GLY A 577 -5.48 15.33 -21.73
CA GLY A 577 -6.17 16.08 -22.78
C GLY A 577 -5.21 16.80 -23.72
N ASP A 578 -5.78 17.60 -24.63
CA ASP A 578 -5.00 18.38 -25.59
C ASP A 578 -4.27 19.54 -24.88
N GLY A 579 -3.01 19.34 -24.52
CA GLY A 579 -2.14 20.37 -23.94
C GLY A 579 -2.10 20.44 -22.41
N GLY A 580 -2.61 19.41 -21.71
CA GLY A 580 -2.56 19.31 -20.25
C GLY A 580 -3.59 18.32 -19.70
N LEU A 581 -3.78 18.34 -18.39
CA LEU A 581 -4.84 17.59 -17.72
C LEU A 581 -6.20 18.22 -18.00
N VAL A 582 -7.24 17.38 -18.06
CA VAL A 582 -8.63 17.82 -18.16
C VAL A 582 -9.46 17.11 -17.09
N ALA A 583 -10.38 17.84 -16.47
CA ALA A 583 -11.33 17.31 -15.51
C ALA A 583 -12.74 17.24 -16.11
N GLU A 584 -13.41 16.12 -15.92
CA GLU A 584 -14.77 15.86 -16.40
C GLU A 584 -15.63 15.32 -15.26
N THR A 585 -16.84 15.86 -15.12
CA THR A 585 -17.77 15.45 -14.07
C THR A 585 -19.07 14.91 -14.68
N SER A 586 -19.60 13.84 -14.10
CA SER A 586 -20.90 13.27 -14.48
C SER A 586 -21.63 12.66 -13.27
N VAL A 587 -22.95 12.50 -13.38
CA VAL A 587 -23.74 11.73 -12.41
C VAL A 587 -24.09 10.39 -13.05
N VAL A 588 -23.84 9.30 -12.33
CA VAL A 588 -24.04 7.92 -12.78
C VAL A 588 -24.76 7.11 -11.70
N THR A 589 -25.09 5.86 -12.03
CA THR A 589 -25.64 4.86 -11.12
C THR A 589 -24.80 3.59 -11.18
N GLY A 590 -25.02 2.65 -10.24
CA GLY A 590 -24.36 1.34 -10.30
C GLY A 590 -24.71 0.48 -11.53
N ALA A 591 -25.68 0.91 -12.35
CA ALA A 591 -26.02 0.25 -13.61
C ALA A 591 -25.18 0.74 -14.81
N ASP A 592 -24.43 1.83 -14.64
CA ASP A 592 -23.63 2.44 -15.69
C ASP A 592 -22.22 1.83 -15.78
N THR A 593 -21.49 2.21 -16.84
CA THR A 593 -20.10 1.83 -17.08
C THR A 593 -19.24 3.09 -17.03
N LEU A 594 -18.16 3.07 -16.25
CA LEU A 594 -17.13 4.09 -16.34
C LEU A 594 -16.29 3.81 -17.59
N SER A 595 -16.17 4.81 -18.47
CA SER A 595 -15.43 4.73 -19.73
C SER A 595 -14.47 5.91 -19.82
N VAL A 596 -13.16 5.64 -19.79
CA VAL A 596 -12.12 6.69 -19.72
C VAL A 596 -11.09 6.49 -20.82
N PRO A 597 -10.90 7.47 -21.72
CA PRO A 597 -9.78 7.47 -22.67
C PRO A 597 -8.43 7.55 -21.93
N VAL A 598 -7.52 6.65 -22.26
CA VAL A 598 -6.17 6.58 -21.69
C VAL A 598 -5.15 6.77 -22.81
N ALA A 599 -4.27 7.76 -22.67
CA ALA A 599 -3.23 8.04 -23.65
C ALA A 599 -2.16 6.93 -23.72
N GLU A 600 -1.27 7.01 -24.71
CA GLU A 600 -0.08 6.15 -24.75
C GLU A 600 0.77 6.42 -23.51
N ASN A 601 1.16 5.35 -22.80
CA ASN A 601 1.79 5.43 -21.48
C ASN A 601 1.03 6.32 -20.47
N GLY A 602 -0.27 6.51 -20.69
CA GLY A 602 -1.08 7.45 -19.94
C GLY A 602 -1.71 6.87 -18.68
N GLY A 603 -2.63 7.64 -18.10
CA GLY A 603 -3.43 7.23 -16.96
C GLY A 603 -4.63 8.14 -16.73
N PHE A 604 -5.31 7.92 -15.61
CA PHE A 604 -6.36 8.78 -15.11
C PHE A 604 -6.58 8.58 -13.61
N ALA A 605 -7.16 9.58 -12.96
CA ALA A 605 -7.63 9.49 -11.59
C ALA A 605 -9.10 9.92 -11.53
N THR A 606 -9.92 9.12 -10.86
CA THR A 606 -11.36 9.37 -10.73
C THR A 606 -11.75 9.34 -9.27
N VAL A 607 -12.47 10.36 -8.79
CA VAL A 607 -13.11 10.38 -7.47
C VAL A 607 -14.61 10.19 -7.65
N VAL A 608 -15.21 9.31 -6.85
CA VAL A 608 -16.62 8.95 -6.92
C VAL A 608 -17.25 9.00 -5.54
N CYS A 609 -18.30 9.79 -5.38
CA CYS A 609 -19.00 10.00 -4.11
C CYS A 609 -20.51 10.02 -4.31
N PRO A 610 -21.32 9.91 -3.24
CA PRO A 610 -22.77 10.08 -3.35
C PRO A 610 -23.13 11.42 -3.99
N ALA A 611 -23.99 11.39 -5.02
CA ALA A 611 -24.37 12.61 -5.72
C ALA A 611 -25.23 13.52 -4.82
N THR A 612 -24.88 14.80 -4.78
CA THR A 612 -25.68 15.86 -4.17
C THR A 612 -26.11 16.83 -5.26
N GLU A 613 -27.35 17.33 -5.20
CA GLU A 613 -27.89 18.24 -6.21
C GLU A 613 -27.01 19.50 -6.34
N GLY A 614 -26.52 19.78 -7.54
CA GLY A 614 -25.65 20.92 -7.83
C GLY A 614 -24.15 20.72 -7.54
N ALA A 615 -23.74 19.60 -6.95
CA ALA A 615 -22.33 19.31 -6.72
C ALA A 615 -21.58 19.00 -8.02
N SER A 616 -20.39 19.57 -8.17
CA SER A 616 -19.48 19.33 -9.30
C SER A 616 -18.16 18.66 -8.90
N THR A 617 -17.95 18.43 -7.60
CA THR A 617 -16.78 17.74 -7.02
C THR A 617 -17.19 16.96 -5.77
N CYS A 618 -16.38 15.96 -5.39
CA CYS A 618 -16.64 15.04 -4.30
C CYS A 618 -16.12 15.46 -2.92
N GLY A 619 -15.30 16.51 -2.84
CA GLY A 619 -14.76 17.04 -1.58
C GLY A 619 -15.80 17.79 -0.73
N GLY A 620 -16.90 17.13 -0.38
CA GLY A 620 -18.06 17.67 0.34
C GLY A 620 -17.65 18.49 1.56
N GLY A 621 -17.95 19.79 1.52
CA GLY A 621 -17.57 20.76 2.53
C GLY A 621 -16.51 21.74 2.02
N SER A 622 -16.88 22.53 1.02
CA SER A 622 -16.39 23.90 0.83
C SER A 622 -14.96 24.16 1.34
N ALA A 623 -13.98 23.51 0.71
CA ALA A 623 -12.58 23.82 0.95
C ALA A 623 -12.40 25.34 0.90
N GLY A 624 -11.81 25.90 1.96
CA GLY A 624 -11.55 27.32 2.04
C GLY A 624 -10.72 27.75 0.85
N GLY A 625 -11.19 28.76 0.12
CA GLY A 625 -10.55 29.24 -1.10
C GLY A 625 -10.30 30.74 -1.03
N LEU A 626 -9.52 31.24 -1.99
CA LEU A 626 -9.34 32.67 -2.13
C LEU A 626 -10.54 33.25 -2.88
N LEU A 627 -11.26 34.17 -2.24
CA LEU A 627 -12.36 34.87 -2.89
C LEU A 627 -11.81 36.04 -3.73
N ARG A 628 -11.53 35.81 -5.01
CA ARG A 628 -10.85 36.75 -5.92
C ARG A 628 -11.84 37.60 -6.70
N GLY A 629 -11.65 38.92 -6.70
CA GLY A 629 -12.45 39.86 -7.47
C GLY A 629 -12.05 39.89 -8.95
N ALA A 630 -13.01 39.70 -9.85
CA ALA A 630 -12.76 39.60 -11.29
C ALA A 630 -12.19 40.88 -11.91
N ALA A 631 -12.57 42.06 -11.40
CA ALA A 631 -12.04 43.34 -11.89
C ALA A 631 -10.64 43.68 -11.38
N SER A 632 -10.30 43.27 -10.15
CA SER A 632 -9.05 43.66 -9.48
C SER A 632 -7.97 42.57 -9.53
N GLY A 633 -8.35 41.30 -9.67
CA GLY A 633 -7.47 40.14 -9.47
C GLY A 633 -7.04 39.94 -8.00
N ARG A 634 -7.61 40.73 -7.08
CA ARG A 634 -7.29 40.78 -5.65
C ARG A 634 -8.29 39.98 -4.82
N CYS A 635 -7.87 39.60 -3.63
CA CYS A 635 -8.63 38.75 -2.73
C CYS A 635 -9.44 39.57 -1.72
N VAL A 636 -10.58 39.02 -1.30
CA VAL A 636 -11.25 39.46 -0.07
C VAL A 636 -10.36 39.10 1.11
N ASP A 637 -9.95 40.11 1.85
CA ASP A 637 -8.92 40.03 2.89
C ASP A 637 -9.44 40.69 4.17
N VAL A 638 -9.08 40.10 5.31
CA VAL A 638 -9.14 40.76 6.62
C VAL A 638 -7.79 41.46 6.86
N PRO A 639 -7.73 42.80 6.76
CA PRO A 639 -6.45 43.52 6.77
C PRO A 639 -5.64 43.26 8.03
N ASP A 640 -4.33 43.10 7.85
CA ASP A 640 -3.36 42.79 8.92
C ASP A 640 -3.66 41.48 9.69
N GLY A 641 -4.60 40.65 9.22
CA GLY A 641 -5.01 39.42 9.88
C GLY A 641 -5.69 39.63 11.24
N GLU A 642 -6.29 40.80 11.44
CA GLU A 642 -7.00 41.16 12.68
C GLU A 642 -8.19 40.23 12.92
N ARG A 643 -8.39 39.79 14.17
CA ARG A 643 -9.41 38.80 14.52
C ARG A 643 -10.59 39.36 15.32
N ALA A 644 -10.55 40.63 15.69
CA ALA A 644 -11.65 41.25 16.43
C ALA A 644 -12.93 41.33 15.57
N GLY A 645 -14.07 40.94 16.15
CA GLY A 645 -15.39 41.19 15.57
C GLY A 645 -15.59 42.68 15.25
N GLY A 646 -16.24 42.95 14.13
CA GLY A 646 -16.44 44.27 13.55
C GLY A 646 -15.30 44.77 12.67
N THR A 647 -14.26 43.97 12.43
CA THR A 647 -13.14 44.32 11.55
C THR A 647 -13.59 44.38 10.09
N PRO A 648 -13.44 45.52 9.38
CA PRO A 648 -13.82 45.63 7.97
C PRO A 648 -12.94 44.76 7.05
N VAL A 649 -13.57 44.11 6.08
CA VAL A 649 -12.86 43.43 4.99
C VAL A 649 -12.54 44.38 3.83
N ALA A 650 -11.45 44.11 3.13
CA ALA A 650 -10.98 44.92 2.02
C ALA A 650 -10.39 44.07 0.89
N LEU A 651 -10.15 44.68 -0.27
CA LEU A 651 -9.32 44.07 -1.31
C LEU A 651 -7.85 44.10 -0.90
N TRP A 652 -7.15 42.98 -1.10
CA TRP A 652 -5.70 42.90 -0.98
C TRP A 652 -5.08 41.96 -2.00
N ASP A 653 -3.79 42.14 -2.28
CA ASP A 653 -3.05 41.22 -3.14
C ASP A 653 -3.12 39.81 -2.55
N CYS A 654 -3.48 38.85 -3.40
CA CYS A 654 -3.67 37.47 -2.99
C CYS A 654 -2.32 36.87 -2.58
N ASN A 655 -2.20 36.52 -1.31
CA ASN A 655 -1.01 35.94 -0.71
C ASN A 655 -1.28 34.55 -0.08
N GLY A 656 -2.55 34.10 -0.04
CA GLY A 656 -2.87 32.77 0.48
C GLY A 656 -2.91 32.68 2.01
N GLY A 657 -2.73 33.80 2.72
CA GLY A 657 -2.79 33.84 4.18
C GLY A 657 -4.17 33.46 4.71
N ALA A 658 -4.22 32.95 5.94
CA ALA A 658 -5.47 32.50 6.57
C ALA A 658 -6.54 33.61 6.68
N ASN A 659 -6.14 34.89 6.60
CA ASN A 659 -7.02 36.06 6.55
C ASN A 659 -7.64 36.33 5.17
N GLN A 660 -7.32 35.53 4.16
CA GLN A 660 -7.88 35.56 2.80
C GLN A 660 -8.59 34.27 2.39
N VAL A 661 -8.51 33.23 3.23
CA VAL A 661 -9.11 31.92 2.97
C VAL A 661 -10.53 31.92 3.51
N TRP A 662 -11.50 31.86 2.60
CA TRP A 662 -12.92 31.86 2.91
C TRP A 662 -13.51 30.47 2.67
N THR A 663 -14.02 29.87 3.73
CA THR A 663 -14.63 28.55 3.77
C THR A 663 -16.14 28.72 3.73
N PRO A 664 -16.82 28.41 2.60
CA PRO A 664 -18.27 28.33 2.61
C PRO A 664 -18.77 27.30 3.63
N THR A 665 -20.04 27.36 3.98
CA THR A 665 -20.71 26.30 4.76
C THR A 665 -22.04 25.93 4.11
N GLU A 666 -22.58 24.76 4.47
CA GLU A 666 -23.93 24.36 4.03
C GLU A 666 -25.02 25.35 4.49
N ALA A 667 -24.77 26.12 5.56
CA ALA A 667 -25.67 27.16 6.04
C ALA A 667 -25.60 28.47 5.23
N GLY A 668 -24.73 28.54 4.22
CA GLY A 668 -24.49 29.72 3.39
C GLY A 668 -23.52 30.73 4.02
N GLU A 669 -22.87 30.43 5.14
CA GLU A 669 -21.85 31.31 5.72
C GLU A 669 -20.56 31.27 4.91
N LEU A 670 -19.83 32.38 4.87
CA LEU A 670 -18.43 32.42 4.42
C LEU A 670 -17.54 32.67 5.64
N ARG A 671 -16.75 31.66 6.04
CA ARG A 671 -15.93 31.70 7.25
C ARG A 671 -14.48 32.01 6.94
N VAL A 672 -13.83 32.78 7.79
CA VAL A 672 -12.39 33.07 7.77
C VAL A 672 -11.80 32.76 9.14
N HIS A 673 -10.53 32.37 9.22
CA HIS A 673 -9.86 31.88 10.44
C HIS A 673 -10.47 30.61 11.08
N GLY A 674 -11.49 30.02 10.45
CA GLY A 674 -12.19 28.82 10.92
C GLY A 674 -13.40 29.11 11.82
N ASP A 675 -13.45 30.28 12.45
CA ASP A 675 -14.43 30.63 13.49
C ASP A 675 -15.17 31.96 13.27
N SER A 676 -14.69 32.85 12.40
CA SER A 676 -15.34 34.13 12.09
C SER A 676 -16.14 34.09 10.80
N CYS A 677 -17.29 34.75 10.77
CA CYS A 677 -18.18 34.82 9.61
C CYS A 677 -18.11 36.19 8.91
N LEU A 678 -18.19 36.20 7.58
CA LEU A 678 -18.41 37.41 6.80
C LEU A 678 -19.81 37.96 7.11
N ASP A 679 -19.89 39.18 7.64
CA ASP A 679 -21.13 39.79 8.12
C ASP A 679 -21.26 41.24 7.64
N THR A 680 -22.43 41.83 7.85
CA THR A 680 -22.70 43.23 7.60
C THR A 680 -22.56 44.01 8.91
N ALA A 681 -21.85 45.15 8.88
CA ALA A 681 -21.54 45.90 10.09
C ALA A 681 -22.81 46.25 10.90
N GLY A 682 -22.90 45.72 12.12
CA GLY A 682 -24.04 45.92 13.02
C GLY A 682 -25.36 45.31 12.52
N GLY A 683 -25.31 44.33 11.60
CA GLY A 683 -26.47 43.70 10.98
C GLY A 683 -27.28 44.64 10.06
N ALA A 684 -26.67 45.74 9.59
CA ALA A 684 -27.34 46.70 8.73
C ALA A 684 -27.46 46.17 7.28
N THR A 685 -28.54 46.56 6.59
CA THR A 685 -28.86 46.11 5.22
C THR A 685 -28.93 47.28 4.23
N GLU A 686 -28.38 48.44 4.61
CA GLU A 686 -28.42 49.66 3.79
C GLU A 686 -27.28 49.65 2.75
N ASN A 687 -27.51 50.27 1.59
CA ASN A 687 -26.47 50.40 0.56
C ASN A 687 -25.26 51.18 1.11
N GLY A 688 -24.07 50.65 0.92
CA GLY A 688 -22.82 51.20 1.45
C GLY A 688 -22.48 50.74 2.87
N THR A 689 -23.28 49.84 3.46
CA THR A 689 -22.90 49.17 4.72
C THR A 689 -21.59 48.42 4.53
N ALA A 690 -20.63 48.63 5.43
CA ALA A 690 -19.36 47.90 5.42
C ALA A 690 -19.58 46.41 5.68
N VAL A 691 -18.84 45.58 4.96
CA VAL A 691 -18.75 44.15 5.25
C VAL A 691 -17.59 43.95 6.22
N VAL A 692 -17.82 43.14 7.26
CA VAL A 692 -16.91 42.91 8.38
C VAL A 692 -16.78 41.42 8.66
N ILE A 693 -15.90 41.05 9.57
CA ILE A 693 -15.95 39.75 10.25
C ILE A 693 -16.64 39.87 11.61
N GLU A 694 -17.39 38.84 12.01
CA GLU A 694 -18.03 38.74 13.33
C GLU A 694 -18.08 37.28 13.80
N ASP A 695 -18.34 37.05 15.09
CA ASP A 695 -18.64 35.72 15.60
C ASP A 695 -19.83 35.10 14.83
N CYS A 696 -19.70 33.84 14.41
CA CYS A 696 -20.77 33.16 13.68
C CYS A 696 -21.99 32.91 14.57
N ASP A 697 -23.13 33.53 14.25
CA ASP A 697 -24.42 33.37 14.95
C ASP A 697 -25.52 32.79 14.06
N GLY A 698 -25.21 32.57 12.78
CA GLY A 698 -26.11 32.00 11.78
C GLY A 698 -27.21 32.96 11.32
N ALA A 699 -27.10 34.26 11.61
CA ALA A 699 -28.04 35.27 11.16
C ALA A 699 -28.07 35.39 9.62
N PRO A 700 -29.21 35.81 9.03
CA PRO A 700 -29.28 36.03 7.58
C PRO A 700 -28.28 37.08 7.04
N THR A 701 -27.72 37.95 7.90
CA THR A 701 -26.68 38.92 7.51
C THR A 701 -25.32 38.25 7.30
N GLN A 702 -25.11 37.05 7.86
CA GLN A 702 -23.91 36.23 7.70
C GLN A 702 -24.02 35.20 6.56
N ARG A 703 -25.16 35.13 5.89
CA ARG A 703 -25.42 34.15 4.83
C ARG A 703 -25.29 34.78 3.45
N TRP A 704 -24.54 34.12 2.60
CA TRP A 704 -24.15 34.58 1.28
C TRP A 704 -24.32 33.45 0.26
N SER A 705 -25.01 33.75 -0.85
CA SER A 705 -25.05 32.82 -1.98
C SER A 705 -23.87 33.09 -2.92
N LEU A 706 -23.14 32.04 -3.26
CA LEU A 706 -22.01 32.05 -4.19
C LEU A 706 -22.10 30.82 -5.10
N ASP A 707 -22.32 31.06 -6.40
CA ASP A 707 -22.42 30.02 -7.41
C ASP A 707 -21.29 30.17 -8.44
N GLY A 708 -20.15 29.51 -8.21
CA GLY A 708 -18.99 29.54 -9.10
C GLY A 708 -18.35 30.93 -9.24
N THR A 709 -18.20 31.43 -10.47
CA THR A 709 -17.74 32.81 -10.72
C THR A 709 -18.93 33.73 -10.95
N GLY A 710 -19.13 34.71 -10.06
CA GLY A 710 -20.30 35.59 -10.15
C GLY A 710 -20.51 36.45 -8.90
N PRO A 711 -21.70 37.05 -8.73
CA PRO A 711 -22.00 37.84 -7.55
C PRO A 711 -22.07 36.99 -6.29
N VAL A 712 -21.52 37.53 -5.19
CA VAL A 712 -21.73 37.02 -3.82
C VAL A 712 -22.87 37.84 -3.22
N VAL A 713 -24.03 37.23 -2.98
CA VAL A 713 -25.27 37.94 -2.60
C VAL A 713 -25.61 37.67 -1.15
N ASN A 714 -25.83 38.72 -0.37
CA ASN A 714 -26.24 38.62 1.03
C ASN A 714 -27.73 38.23 1.15
N GLU A 715 -28.05 37.25 2.00
CA GLU A 715 -29.43 36.76 2.18
C GLU A 715 -30.34 37.82 2.83
N ALA A 716 -29.86 38.57 3.83
CA ALA A 716 -30.67 39.56 4.54
C ALA A 716 -31.06 40.76 3.68
N SER A 717 -30.13 41.30 2.88
CA SER A 717 -30.36 42.51 2.09
C SER A 717 -30.76 42.25 0.63
N GLY A 718 -30.43 41.07 0.08
CA GLY A 718 -30.53 40.79 -1.35
C GLY A 718 -29.57 41.62 -2.21
N THR A 719 -28.54 42.22 -1.61
CA THR A 719 -27.51 43.01 -2.28
C THR A 719 -26.19 42.26 -2.38
N CYS A 720 -25.29 42.72 -3.24
CA CYS A 720 -24.04 42.06 -3.54
C CYS A 720 -22.87 42.59 -2.70
N LEU A 721 -21.88 41.72 -2.47
CA LEU A 721 -20.53 42.11 -2.05
C LEU A 721 -19.87 42.92 -3.18
N ASP A 722 -19.49 44.16 -2.87
CA ASP A 722 -19.02 45.14 -3.83
C ASP A 722 -17.70 45.76 -3.38
N ALA A 723 -16.70 45.76 -4.27
CA ALA A 723 -15.52 46.59 -4.08
C ALA A 723 -15.86 48.06 -4.37
N TYR A 724 -15.87 48.85 -3.30
CA TYR A 724 -16.50 50.18 -3.27
C TYR A 724 -15.98 51.11 -4.36
N ASP A 725 -16.89 51.84 -5.00
CA ASP A 725 -16.62 52.82 -6.06
C ASP A 725 -15.79 52.24 -7.22
N THR A 726 -15.97 50.96 -7.51
CA THR A 726 -15.19 50.21 -8.54
C THR A 726 -13.69 50.19 -8.29
N GLY A 727 -13.27 50.38 -7.04
CA GLY A 727 -11.87 50.36 -6.64
C GLY A 727 -11.20 49.03 -6.92
N THR A 728 -9.91 49.09 -7.30
CA THR A 728 -9.10 47.90 -7.62
C THR A 728 -7.79 47.86 -6.86
N GLU A 729 -7.51 48.83 -6.00
CA GLU A 729 -6.25 48.94 -5.23
C GLU A 729 -6.34 48.20 -3.88
N ASN A 730 -5.20 47.84 -3.29
CA ASN A 730 -5.15 47.31 -1.92
C ASN A 730 -5.78 48.30 -0.94
N GLY A 731 -6.57 47.79 -0.01
CA GLY A 731 -7.31 48.59 0.96
C GLY A 731 -8.64 49.16 0.44
N THR A 732 -9.06 48.81 -0.79
CA THR A 732 -10.41 49.14 -1.27
C THR A 732 -11.44 48.45 -0.36
N PRO A 733 -12.33 49.19 0.33
CA PRO A 733 -13.32 48.59 1.23
C PRO A 733 -14.34 47.73 0.47
N LEU A 734 -14.79 46.65 1.12
CA LEU A 734 -15.93 45.89 0.62
C LEU A 734 -17.21 46.29 1.35
N VAL A 735 -18.27 46.50 0.57
CA VAL A 735 -19.56 46.98 1.08
C VAL A 735 -20.73 46.19 0.48
N LEU A 736 -21.91 46.37 1.07
CA LEU A 736 -23.18 45.99 0.43
C LEU A 736 -23.57 47.00 -0.64
N TRP A 737 -23.85 46.52 -1.85
CA TRP A 737 -24.36 47.38 -2.93
C TRP A 737 -25.36 46.66 -3.85
N PRO A 738 -26.34 47.35 -4.46
CA PRO A 738 -27.29 46.71 -5.38
C PRO A 738 -26.57 45.94 -6.49
N CYS A 739 -27.00 44.69 -6.69
CA CYS A 739 -26.45 43.81 -7.70
C CYS A 739 -26.70 44.37 -9.11
N GLY A 740 -25.63 44.75 -9.81
CA GLY A 740 -25.67 45.36 -11.14
C GLY A 740 -24.88 44.58 -12.21
N GLY A 741 -24.19 43.50 -11.83
CA GLY A 741 -23.40 42.67 -12.73
C GLY A 741 -22.10 43.32 -13.21
N ALA A 742 -21.63 44.35 -12.50
CA ALA A 742 -20.35 44.99 -12.77
C ALA A 742 -19.18 44.13 -12.24
N GLY A 743 -17.99 44.28 -12.84
CA GLY A 743 -16.84 43.44 -12.51
C GLY A 743 -16.33 43.58 -11.07
N ASN A 744 -16.63 44.69 -10.39
CA ASN A 744 -16.32 44.93 -8.97
C ASN A 744 -17.28 44.20 -8.01
N GLN A 745 -18.29 43.51 -8.55
CA GLN A 745 -19.23 42.66 -7.82
C GLN A 745 -19.13 41.19 -8.24
N SER A 746 -18.14 40.83 -9.06
CA SER A 746 -17.95 39.47 -9.54
C SER A 746 -16.75 38.84 -8.84
N TRP A 747 -16.96 37.68 -8.25
CA TRP A 747 -15.98 36.99 -7.43
C TRP A 747 -15.85 35.53 -7.87
N THR A 748 -14.67 34.97 -7.72
CA THR A 748 -14.39 33.54 -7.93
C THR A 748 -13.76 33.01 -6.65
N LEU A 749 -14.28 31.90 -6.13
CA LEU A 749 -13.65 31.17 -5.03
C LEU A 749 -12.82 30.02 -5.60
N GLY A 750 -11.54 29.95 -5.23
CA GLY A 750 -10.66 28.83 -5.57
C GLY A 750 -9.20 29.09 -5.26
#